data_AF-A0A327Z6W7-F1
#
_entry.id   AF-A0A327Z6W7-F1
#
_cell.length_a   1.000
_cell.length_b   1.000
_cell.length_c   1.000
_cell.angle_alpha   90.00
_cell.angle_beta   90.00
_cell.angle_gamma   90.00
#
_symmetry.space_group_name_H-M   'P 1'
#
loop_
_entity.id
_entity.type
_entity.pdbx_description
1 polymer ?
#
loop_
_entity_poly.entity_id
_entity_poly.type
_entity_poly.pdbx_seq_one_letter_code
_entity_poly.pdbx_strand_id
1 'polypeptide(L)'
;MTATANTLRSSLGRVRAAARRRLRPTPPPPPVVAPSVVNLVPDPGFRGAPDRPFEAGGVYVHSHNSCEFAEVPGLAGVRGARVEGVGANNDTHIAPGGRNAAGEFRLGLRPGGTYTASISVFLPEPLTGTLNAAALRLVPGCIVDEAVKWTLAQSAPARNEFGHHRISVTFTIPAEAKAAWIRLHSGMSAGNGVVYWYDYSLTETPVAVDHFDGSTPATDFHVFEWTGEPDSSPSRRTLQVSLEAASAEIAAEAVRLARAGVTDEAAFLRKQVSGDKLTTARIALAADDQEAALKALRKVVKAGDPDGSAAYELGRLALADHKWAAAEKLLRTAVTKQPEAYERGYALAFAYDKLKRREDSKRTTRAALAHDTKLPFDGPAVLDLDVKSYGARRELGVFIAENLGQIRTQAEQRLARPVVSSFDQPIFVYWAQGFESAPPVVRACLDALRANNPASRVHELTDANIAAYVDVPADLLDALDGNRTHFSDLLRLLLLEKFGGIWVDGTCLVSEPLRPHITRALEQSSLFAFNYTGPYISSWFLAAQPGSYAVHLWRAACFLWWEKRGELIDYFLMHHVFEMLYHLDDHFRADWEAGLRLNSKPPHALQSVMLDAYDPDEYQTVIEGAFAHKLRYKYQAHELRSESYLARVIRGDLP
;
A
#
# COMPACT_ATOMS: atom_id res chain seq x y z
N MET A 1 -50.69 -75.89 -23.33
CA MET A 1 -51.07 -74.70 -22.55
C MET A 1 -50.24 -74.69 -21.27
N THR A 2 -48.94 -74.38 -21.27
CA THR A 2 -48.25 -73.08 -21.44
C THR A 2 -48.45 -72.09 -20.30
N ALA A 3 -47.31 -71.71 -19.72
CA ALA A 3 -47.01 -70.46 -19.04
C ALA A 3 -47.44 -70.31 -17.56
N THR A 4 -46.74 -70.97 -16.64
CA THR A 4 -46.50 -70.47 -15.26
C THR A 4 -45.57 -71.44 -14.50
N ALA A 5 -44.24 -71.26 -14.59
CA ALA A 5 -43.29 -71.85 -13.61
C ALA A 5 -41.81 -71.44 -13.77
N ASN A 6 -41.40 -70.75 -14.84
CA ASN A 6 -39.97 -70.70 -15.22
C ASN A 6 -39.23 -69.35 -15.04
N THR A 7 -39.72 -68.45 -14.20
CA THR A 7 -39.05 -67.14 -13.97
C THR A 7 -38.73 -66.81 -12.51
N LEU A 8 -38.74 -67.81 -11.61
CA LEU A 8 -38.37 -67.64 -10.19
C LEU A 8 -37.14 -68.45 -9.72
N ARG A 9 -36.42 -69.13 -10.62
CA ARG A 9 -35.20 -69.90 -10.29
C ARG A 9 -33.88 -69.36 -10.84
N SER A 10 -33.85 -68.23 -11.53
CA SER A 10 -32.59 -67.66 -12.07
C SER A 10 -32.03 -66.45 -11.31
N SER A 11 -32.75 -65.89 -10.32
CA SER A 11 -32.31 -64.67 -9.61
C SER A 11 -31.63 -64.92 -8.25
N LEU A 12 -31.77 -66.12 -7.65
CA LEU A 12 -31.18 -66.43 -6.34
C LEU A 12 -29.79 -67.09 -6.40
N GLY A 13 -29.31 -67.50 -7.58
CA GLY A 13 -27.98 -68.09 -7.78
C GLY A 13 -26.86 -67.08 -8.07
N ARG A 14 -27.17 -65.90 -8.60
CA ARG A 14 -26.15 -64.89 -8.95
C ARG A 14 -25.80 -63.91 -7.82
N VAL A 15 -26.58 -63.88 -6.74
CA VAL A 15 -26.31 -63.00 -5.58
C VAL A 15 -25.37 -63.65 -4.55
N ARG A 16 -25.13 -64.97 -4.61
CA ARG A 16 -24.25 -65.67 -3.64
C ARG A 16 -22.81 -65.94 -4.10
N ALA A 17 -22.44 -65.61 -5.35
CA ALA A 17 -21.06 -65.76 -5.84
C ALA A 17 -20.24 -64.45 -5.84
N ALA A 18 -20.87 -63.28 -5.70
CA ALA A 18 -20.17 -61.99 -5.64
C ALA A 18 -19.74 -61.57 -4.21
N ALA A 19 -20.22 -62.25 -3.17
CA ALA A 19 -20.01 -61.87 -1.77
C ALA A 19 -18.79 -62.51 -1.06
N ARG A 20 -17.82 -63.06 -1.81
CA ARG A 20 -16.60 -63.66 -1.22
C ARG A 20 -15.29 -63.30 -1.93
N ARG A 21 -15.24 -62.21 -2.69
CA ARG A 21 -13.94 -61.61 -3.01
C ARG A 21 -13.54 -60.78 -1.80
N ARG A 22 -12.62 -61.33 -0.98
CA ARG A 22 -11.96 -60.57 0.10
C ARG A 22 -11.52 -59.23 -0.49
N LEU A 23 -12.15 -58.15 -0.06
CA LEU A 23 -11.61 -56.81 -0.23
C LEU A 23 -10.21 -56.87 0.36
N ARG A 24 -9.18 -56.76 -0.48
CA ARG A 24 -7.87 -56.37 0.03
C ARG A 24 -8.13 -55.09 0.82
N PRO A 25 -7.67 -54.97 2.08
CA PRO A 25 -7.73 -53.69 2.75
C PRO A 25 -7.07 -52.69 1.81
N THR A 26 -7.84 -51.70 1.37
CA THR A 26 -7.28 -50.51 0.75
C THR A 26 -6.19 -50.03 1.72
N PRO A 27 -4.95 -49.80 1.25
CA PRO A 27 -3.94 -49.22 2.12
C PRO A 27 -4.56 -47.98 2.76
N PRO A 28 -4.33 -47.73 4.06
CA PRO A 28 -4.82 -46.52 4.69
C PRO A 28 -4.39 -45.35 3.79
N PRO A 29 -5.27 -44.35 3.58
CA PRO A 29 -4.85 -43.16 2.86
C PRO A 29 -3.54 -42.68 3.49
N PRO A 30 -2.54 -42.28 2.68
CA PRO A 30 -1.28 -41.79 3.22
C PRO A 30 -1.61 -40.71 4.26
N PRO A 31 -0.88 -40.69 5.39
CA PRO A 31 -1.11 -39.67 6.40
C PRO A 31 -1.11 -38.31 5.72
N VAL A 32 -2.11 -37.47 6.03
CA VAL A 32 -2.17 -36.12 5.46
C VAL A 32 -0.95 -35.38 6.00
N VAL A 33 0.09 -35.28 5.18
CA VAL A 33 1.32 -34.56 5.53
C VAL A 33 0.96 -33.09 5.62
N ALA A 34 1.20 -32.47 6.78
CA ALA A 34 0.97 -31.05 6.93
C ALA A 34 1.87 -30.28 5.94
N PRO A 35 1.34 -29.25 5.27
CA PRO A 35 2.16 -28.41 4.40
C PRO A 35 3.37 -27.86 5.16
N SER A 36 4.51 -27.80 4.49
CA SER A 36 5.73 -27.21 5.06
C SER A 36 6.46 -26.37 4.02
N VAL A 37 7.14 -25.33 4.49
CA VAL A 37 7.98 -24.45 3.70
C VAL A 37 9.39 -24.51 4.27
N VAL A 38 10.39 -24.65 3.40
CA VAL A 38 11.81 -24.63 3.79
C VAL A 38 12.38 -23.25 3.47
N ASN A 39 13.00 -22.61 4.46
CA ASN A 39 13.90 -21.49 4.23
C ASN A 39 15.31 -22.05 4.00
N LEU A 40 15.79 -21.90 2.77
CA LEU A 40 17.06 -22.45 2.30
C LEU A 40 18.28 -21.70 2.84
N VAL A 41 18.09 -20.56 3.50
CA VAL A 41 19.17 -19.77 4.09
C VAL A 41 19.65 -20.45 5.39
N PRO A 42 20.90 -20.94 5.44
CA PRO A 42 21.40 -21.65 6.61
C PRO A 42 21.79 -20.72 7.77
N ASP A 43 22.02 -19.43 7.49
CA ASP A 43 22.37 -18.42 8.49
C ASP A 43 21.68 -17.09 8.18
N PRO A 44 20.38 -16.96 8.50
CA PRO A 44 19.62 -15.75 8.23
C PRO A 44 20.10 -14.50 8.98
N GLY A 45 20.80 -14.69 10.10
CA GLY A 45 21.34 -13.62 10.95
C GLY A 45 22.81 -13.28 10.67
N PHE A 46 23.41 -13.88 9.63
CA PHE A 46 24.80 -13.66 9.23
C PHE A 46 25.83 -13.88 10.35
N ARG A 47 25.59 -14.85 11.23
CA ARG A 47 26.38 -15.11 12.44
C ARG A 47 27.75 -15.72 12.17
N GLY A 48 27.90 -16.51 11.10
CA GLY A 48 29.13 -17.24 10.77
C GLY A 48 30.07 -16.54 9.79
N ALA A 49 29.71 -15.36 9.27
CA ALA A 49 30.54 -14.62 8.34
C ALA A 49 31.58 -13.74 9.07
N PRO A 50 32.73 -13.41 8.44
CA PRO A 50 33.12 -13.74 7.07
C PRO A 50 33.78 -15.12 6.89
N ASP A 51 34.10 -15.82 7.98
CA ASP A 51 34.98 -17.00 7.95
C ASP A 51 34.30 -18.29 7.43
N ARG A 52 32.97 -18.27 7.32
CA ARG A 52 32.19 -19.41 6.83
C ARG A 52 32.33 -19.58 5.31
N PRO A 53 32.55 -20.81 4.80
CA PRO A 53 32.52 -21.09 3.36
C PRO A 53 31.17 -20.75 2.71
N PHE A 54 31.19 -20.35 1.44
CA PHE A 54 29.98 -19.92 0.72
C PHE A 54 28.91 -21.02 0.62
N GLU A 55 29.32 -22.25 0.31
CA GLU A 55 28.46 -23.44 0.29
C GLU A 55 27.80 -23.76 1.64
N ALA A 56 28.40 -23.30 2.75
CA ALA A 56 27.86 -23.44 4.09
C ALA A 56 27.03 -22.21 4.55
N GLY A 57 26.83 -21.21 3.69
CA GLY A 57 26.11 -19.98 4.03
C GLY A 57 26.99 -18.77 4.32
N GLY A 58 28.27 -18.82 3.96
CA GLY A 58 29.15 -17.65 4.01
C GLY A 58 28.66 -16.49 3.14
N VAL A 59 29.20 -15.30 3.37
CA VAL A 59 28.78 -14.08 2.66
C VAL A 59 29.93 -13.58 1.81
N TYR A 60 29.69 -13.42 0.51
CA TYR A 60 30.60 -12.67 -0.35
C TYR A 60 30.40 -11.17 -0.12
N VAL A 61 31.51 -10.45 0.09
CA VAL A 61 31.55 -8.99 0.25
C VAL A 61 32.25 -8.40 -0.98
N HIS A 62 31.60 -7.45 -1.66
CA HIS A 62 32.20 -6.81 -2.83
C HIS A 62 33.35 -5.87 -2.44
N SER A 63 34.34 -5.71 -3.32
CA SER A 63 35.53 -4.87 -3.07
C SER A 63 35.23 -3.37 -2.91
N HIS A 64 34.01 -2.93 -3.23
CA HIS A 64 33.60 -1.53 -3.10
C HIS A 64 32.91 -1.22 -1.76
N ASN A 65 32.62 -2.22 -0.93
CA ASN A 65 32.04 -2.03 0.40
C ASN A 65 32.75 -2.83 1.48
N SER A 66 32.64 -2.36 2.70
CA SER A 66 32.89 -3.14 3.90
C SER A 66 31.59 -3.81 4.34
N CYS A 67 31.71 -4.82 5.19
CA CYS A 67 30.57 -5.46 5.82
C CYS A 67 30.98 -5.87 7.24
N GLU A 68 30.18 -5.44 8.22
CA GLU A 68 30.29 -5.84 9.61
C GLU A 68 29.02 -6.57 10.03
N PHE A 69 29.13 -7.54 10.93
CA PHE A 69 27.98 -8.30 11.42
C PHE A 69 27.61 -7.84 12.82
N ALA A 70 26.57 -7.01 12.92
CA ALA A 70 26.22 -6.28 14.14
C ALA A 70 24.75 -6.50 14.51
N GLU A 71 24.39 -6.11 15.73
CA GLU A 71 23.00 -6.04 16.13
C GLU A 71 22.26 -4.95 15.33
N VAL A 72 21.03 -5.24 14.93
CA VAL A 72 20.20 -4.33 14.16
C VAL A 72 19.59 -3.30 15.12
N PRO A 73 19.78 -1.99 14.88
CA PRO A 73 19.24 -0.96 15.75
C PRO A 73 17.72 -1.11 15.94
N GLY A 74 17.25 -0.96 17.17
CA GLY A 74 15.84 -1.09 17.53
C GLY A 74 15.32 -2.53 17.67
N LEU A 75 16.11 -3.56 17.34
CA LEU A 75 15.70 -4.97 17.40
C LEU A 75 16.69 -5.79 18.24
N ALA A 76 16.38 -5.89 19.55
CA ALA A 76 17.24 -6.58 20.51
C ALA A 76 17.53 -8.03 20.09
N GLY A 77 18.81 -8.40 20.02
CA GLY A 77 19.26 -9.76 19.68
C GLY A 77 19.15 -10.15 18.21
N VAL A 78 18.60 -9.29 17.34
CA VAL A 78 18.57 -9.51 15.89
C VAL A 78 19.90 -9.03 15.32
N ARG A 79 20.63 -9.93 14.63
CA ARG A 79 21.90 -9.60 13.95
C ARG A 79 21.69 -9.44 12.45
N GLY A 80 22.46 -8.54 11.86
CA GLY A 80 22.41 -8.21 10.45
C GLY A 80 23.79 -7.88 9.86
N ALA A 81 23.85 -7.82 8.54
CA ALA A 81 25.01 -7.34 7.79
C ALA A 81 24.92 -5.82 7.61
N ARG A 82 25.77 -5.09 8.33
CA ARG A 82 25.97 -3.64 8.23
C ARG A 82 26.95 -3.35 7.11
N VAL A 83 26.51 -2.65 6.07
CA VAL A 83 27.25 -2.41 4.83
C VAL A 83 27.49 -0.90 4.63
N GLU A 84 28.73 -0.55 4.30
CA GLU A 84 29.19 0.82 3.96
C GLU A 84 30.08 0.82 2.73
N GLY A 85 30.02 1.88 1.92
CA GLY A 85 30.98 2.05 0.82
C GLY A 85 32.40 2.37 1.31
N VAL A 86 33.42 1.89 0.60
CA VAL A 86 34.85 2.08 0.96
C VAL A 86 35.59 2.99 -0.05
N GLY A 87 34.96 3.32 -1.18
CA GLY A 87 35.52 4.24 -2.16
C GLY A 87 34.45 5.02 -2.93
N ALA A 88 34.86 5.63 -4.05
CA ALA A 88 33.97 6.44 -4.88
C ALA A 88 32.94 5.62 -5.69
N ASN A 89 33.15 4.31 -5.86
CA ASN A 89 32.23 3.44 -6.58
C ASN A 89 31.02 3.09 -5.69
N ASN A 90 29.82 3.21 -6.24
CA ASN A 90 28.56 2.90 -5.58
C ASN A 90 28.00 1.50 -5.94
N ASP A 91 28.70 0.68 -6.74
CA ASP A 91 28.39 -0.75 -6.95
C ASP A 91 28.76 -1.57 -5.70
N THR A 92 28.01 -1.33 -4.63
CA THR A 92 28.17 -1.95 -3.32
C THR A 92 27.10 -3.00 -3.07
N HIS A 93 27.53 -4.23 -2.80
CA HIS A 93 26.64 -5.36 -2.57
C HIS A 93 27.31 -6.46 -1.78
N ILE A 94 26.49 -7.28 -1.15
CA ILE A 94 26.88 -8.57 -0.58
C ILE A 94 26.10 -9.69 -1.28
N ALA A 95 26.60 -10.92 -1.23
CA ALA A 95 25.90 -12.08 -1.77
C ALA A 95 25.98 -13.25 -0.77
N PRO A 96 24.91 -13.49 0.02
CA PRO A 96 24.84 -14.64 0.91
C PRO A 96 24.88 -15.94 0.09
N GLY A 97 25.71 -16.88 0.52
CA GLY A 97 26.03 -18.09 -0.23
C GLY A 97 27.02 -17.89 -1.39
N GLY A 98 27.56 -16.69 -1.59
CA GLY A 98 28.49 -16.38 -2.69
C GLY A 98 27.81 -15.92 -3.99
N ARG A 99 28.60 -15.67 -5.04
CA ARG A 99 28.09 -15.33 -6.38
C ARG A 99 28.97 -15.90 -7.50
N ASN A 100 28.45 -15.86 -8.74
CA ASN A 100 29.12 -15.97 -10.04
C ASN A 100 30.18 -17.08 -10.29
N ALA A 101 30.19 -18.15 -9.50
CA ALA A 101 31.01 -19.34 -9.77
C ALA A 101 30.26 -20.31 -10.69
N ALA A 102 30.87 -20.68 -11.82
CA ALA A 102 30.27 -21.61 -12.77
C ALA A 102 30.06 -22.99 -12.12
N GLY A 103 28.88 -23.59 -12.35
CA GLY A 103 28.51 -24.88 -11.76
C GLY A 103 27.96 -24.79 -10.34
N GLU A 104 27.95 -23.61 -9.70
CA GLU A 104 27.54 -23.45 -8.31
C GLU A 104 26.19 -22.74 -8.19
N PHE A 105 25.19 -23.47 -7.68
CA PHE A 105 23.90 -22.90 -7.30
C PHE A 105 23.92 -22.58 -5.81
N ARG A 106 23.84 -21.29 -5.47
CA ARG A 106 23.96 -20.84 -4.08
C ARG A 106 22.68 -21.09 -3.31
N LEU A 107 22.82 -21.38 -2.01
CA LEU A 107 21.71 -21.54 -1.07
C LEU A 107 20.65 -22.54 -1.55
N GLY A 108 21.08 -23.65 -2.17
CA GLY A 108 20.19 -24.74 -2.57
C GLY A 108 19.28 -24.46 -3.78
N LEU A 109 19.49 -23.34 -4.49
CA LEU A 109 18.81 -23.04 -5.76
C LEU A 109 19.00 -24.17 -6.77
N ARG A 110 18.01 -24.37 -7.65
CA ARG A 110 18.04 -25.42 -8.69
C ARG A 110 17.50 -24.89 -10.02
N PRO A 111 17.99 -25.39 -11.17
CA PRO A 111 17.39 -25.10 -12.46
C PRO A 111 15.90 -25.44 -12.52
N GLY A 112 15.10 -24.56 -13.11
CA GLY A 112 13.65 -24.71 -13.24
C GLY A 112 12.85 -24.43 -11.96
N GLY A 113 13.51 -24.22 -10.82
CA GLY A 113 12.85 -23.91 -9.55
C GLY A 113 12.36 -22.45 -9.51
N THR A 114 11.20 -22.25 -8.86
CA THR A 114 10.65 -20.93 -8.56
C THR A 114 10.83 -20.62 -7.09
N TYR A 115 11.41 -19.46 -6.80
CA TYR A 115 11.78 -19.06 -5.46
C TYR A 115 11.29 -17.66 -5.15
N THR A 116 11.05 -17.40 -3.88
CA THR A 116 10.88 -16.05 -3.35
C THR A 116 12.00 -15.77 -2.35
N ALA A 117 12.80 -14.75 -2.68
CA ALA A 117 13.77 -14.18 -1.76
C ALA A 117 13.15 -12.96 -1.07
N SER A 118 13.33 -12.84 0.23
CA SER A 118 12.89 -11.68 0.99
C SER A 118 13.92 -11.29 2.03
N ILE A 119 14.05 -9.99 2.29
CA ILE A 119 15.01 -9.45 3.26
C ILE A 119 14.48 -8.18 3.90
N SER A 120 14.89 -7.95 5.16
CA SER A 120 14.60 -6.74 5.90
C SER A 120 15.79 -5.80 5.75
N VAL A 121 15.48 -4.51 5.63
CA VAL A 121 16.44 -3.44 5.45
C VAL A 121 16.21 -2.43 6.55
N PHE A 122 17.25 -2.10 7.32
CA PHE A 122 17.20 -0.97 8.24
C PHE A 122 18.12 0.14 7.75
N LEU A 123 17.57 1.34 7.65
CA LEU A 123 18.30 2.55 7.34
C LEU A 123 18.27 3.48 8.57
N PRO A 124 19.43 3.81 9.16
CA PRO A 124 19.49 4.79 10.23
C PRO A 124 19.21 6.20 9.72
N GLU A 125 19.55 6.48 8.46
CA GLU A 125 19.24 7.70 7.73
C GLU A 125 19.15 7.39 6.24
N PRO A 126 18.47 8.23 5.41
CA PRO A 126 18.50 8.06 3.96
C PRO A 126 19.93 8.09 3.42
N LEU A 127 20.22 7.23 2.45
CA LEU A 127 21.43 7.27 1.64
C LEU A 127 21.49 8.56 0.82
N THR A 128 22.70 9.07 0.61
CA THR A 128 22.97 10.34 -0.09
C THR A 128 23.87 10.14 -1.32
N GLY A 129 24.17 11.22 -2.03
CA GLY A 129 25.03 11.19 -3.21
C GLY A 129 24.38 10.48 -4.41
N THR A 130 25.19 10.14 -5.41
CA THR A 130 24.71 9.37 -6.57
C THR A 130 24.60 7.90 -6.17
N LEU A 131 23.36 7.42 -6.07
CA LEU A 131 23.08 6.01 -5.77
C LEU A 131 23.20 5.14 -7.02
N ASN A 132 23.52 3.86 -6.82
CA ASN A 132 23.48 2.86 -7.88
C ASN A 132 22.03 2.65 -8.34
N ALA A 133 21.81 2.38 -9.63
CA ALA A 133 20.47 2.11 -10.16
C ALA A 133 19.77 0.91 -9.49
N ALA A 134 20.55 -0.05 -8.97
CA ALA A 134 20.08 -1.21 -8.22
C ALA A 134 20.09 -1.00 -6.70
N ALA A 135 20.34 0.21 -6.19
CA ALA A 135 20.41 0.47 -4.75
C ALA A 135 19.16 -0.01 -4.01
N LEU A 136 19.38 -0.56 -2.81
CA LEU A 136 18.36 -1.07 -1.90
C LEU A 136 17.49 -2.18 -2.50
N ARG A 137 18.05 -3.06 -3.33
CA ARG A 137 17.31 -4.16 -3.99
C ARG A 137 17.91 -5.54 -3.77
N LEU A 138 17.04 -6.54 -3.88
CA LEU A 138 17.41 -7.92 -4.17
C LEU A 138 17.58 -8.09 -5.67
N VAL A 139 18.74 -8.61 -6.11
CA VAL A 139 19.03 -8.85 -7.53
C VAL A 139 19.53 -10.28 -7.73
N PRO A 140 18.61 -11.23 -8.00
CA PRO A 140 18.96 -12.56 -8.47
C PRO A 140 19.72 -12.51 -9.80
N GLY A 141 20.74 -13.37 -9.94
CA GLY A 141 21.51 -13.54 -11.17
C GLY A 141 21.75 -15.01 -11.47
N CYS A 142 22.11 -15.32 -12.71
CA CYS A 142 22.40 -16.68 -13.14
C CYS A 142 23.44 -16.72 -14.27
N ILE A 143 23.95 -17.92 -14.57
CA ILE A 143 24.73 -18.20 -15.78
C ILE A 143 23.90 -19.10 -16.69
N VAL A 144 23.72 -18.68 -17.94
CA VAL A 144 23.05 -19.46 -19.01
C VAL A 144 23.99 -19.46 -20.21
N ASP A 145 24.24 -20.64 -20.79
CA ASP A 145 25.15 -20.79 -21.95
C ASP A 145 26.51 -20.08 -21.77
N GLU A 146 27.13 -20.27 -20.59
CA GLU A 146 28.39 -19.64 -20.18
C GLU A 146 28.36 -18.10 -20.06
N ALA A 147 27.24 -17.45 -20.39
CA ALA A 147 27.03 -16.02 -20.23
C ALA A 147 26.43 -15.68 -18.86
N VAL A 148 27.01 -14.66 -18.21
CA VAL A 148 26.51 -14.16 -16.94
C VAL A 148 25.32 -13.23 -17.18
N LYS A 149 24.13 -13.64 -16.72
CA LYS A 149 22.96 -12.77 -16.59
C LYS A 149 22.94 -12.17 -15.19
N TRP A 150 23.48 -10.97 -15.05
CA TRP A 150 23.62 -10.26 -13.77
C TRP A 150 22.30 -9.91 -13.09
N THR A 151 21.24 -9.76 -13.88
CA THR A 151 19.90 -9.40 -13.41
C THR A 151 18.89 -10.34 -14.07
N LEU A 152 18.50 -11.38 -13.34
CA LEU A 152 17.41 -12.28 -13.71
C LEU A 152 16.05 -11.66 -13.37
N ALA A 153 15.97 -11.06 -12.19
CA ALA A 153 14.84 -10.29 -11.67
C ALA A 153 15.39 -9.22 -10.71
N GLN A 154 14.52 -8.33 -10.21
CA GLN A 154 14.85 -7.40 -9.14
C GLN A 154 13.62 -7.13 -8.27
N SER A 155 13.81 -6.99 -6.96
CA SER A 155 12.73 -6.52 -6.07
C SER A 155 12.42 -5.05 -6.37
N ALA A 156 11.26 -4.55 -5.92
CA ALA A 156 11.11 -3.12 -5.62
C ALA A 156 12.25 -2.66 -4.69
N PRO A 157 12.70 -1.39 -4.79
CA PRO A 157 13.72 -0.91 -3.87
C PRO A 157 13.11 -0.74 -2.48
N ALA A 158 13.87 -1.03 -1.43
CA ALA A 158 13.49 -0.53 -0.12
C ALA A 158 13.49 1.00 -0.20
N ARG A 159 12.56 1.64 0.52
CA ARG A 159 12.51 3.09 0.49
C ARG A 159 13.76 3.66 1.12
N ASN A 160 14.32 4.69 0.49
CA ASN A 160 15.48 5.39 1.01
C ASN A 160 15.06 6.36 2.12
N GLU A 161 14.61 5.81 3.25
CA GLU A 161 14.02 6.53 4.39
C GLU A 161 14.48 5.90 5.69
N PHE A 162 14.37 6.62 6.81
CA PHE A 162 14.56 6.01 8.12
C PHE A 162 13.56 4.87 8.38
N GLY A 163 14.09 3.81 8.98
CA GLY A 163 13.29 2.76 9.61
C GLY A 163 13.54 1.38 9.02
N HIS A 164 12.63 0.48 9.35
CA HIS A 164 12.65 -0.92 8.92
C HIS A 164 11.75 -1.09 7.71
N HIS A 165 12.30 -1.68 6.66
CA HIS A 165 11.66 -1.96 5.39
C HIS A 165 11.76 -3.46 5.11
N ARG A 166 10.79 -4.03 4.39
CA ARG A 166 10.85 -5.41 3.93
C ARG A 166 10.64 -5.43 2.43
N ILE A 167 11.55 -6.07 1.71
CA ILE A 167 11.46 -6.22 0.26
C ILE A 167 11.53 -7.69 -0.11
N SER A 168 10.95 -8.04 -1.25
CA SER A 168 10.95 -9.38 -1.79
C SER A 168 11.01 -9.40 -3.31
N VAL A 169 11.46 -10.51 -3.86
CA VAL A 169 11.43 -10.79 -5.30
C VAL A 169 11.15 -12.26 -5.51
N THR A 170 10.16 -12.54 -6.36
CA THR A 170 9.87 -13.90 -6.85
C THR A 170 10.48 -14.06 -8.23
N PHE A 171 11.18 -15.18 -8.46
CA PHE A 171 11.87 -15.45 -9.71
C PHE A 171 11.98 -16.94 -9.98
N THR A 172 12.07 -17.30 -11.26
CA THR A 172 12.29 -18.68 -11.70
C THR A 172 13.68 -18.80 -12.31
N ILE A 173 14.47 -19.78 -11.86
CA ILE A 173 15.78 -20.07 -12.44
C ILE A 173 15.56 -20.76 -13.79
N PRO A 174 16.17 -20.29 -14.90
CA PRO A 174 16.09 -20.98 -16.19
C PRO A 174 16.52 -22.45 -16.09
N ALA A 175 15.86 -23.35 -16.82
CA ALA A 175 16.12 -24.79 -16.74
C ALA A 175 17.54 -25.17 -17.23
N GLU A 176 18.07 -24.35 -18.13
CA GLU A 176 19.39 -24.45 -18.74
C GLU A 176 20.50 -23.75 -17.93
N ALA A 177 20.14 -23.05 -16.83
CA ALA A 177 21.11 -22.35 -16.00
C ALA A 177 22.18 -23.31 -15.47
N LYS A 178 23.41 -22.80 -15.31
CA LYS A 178 24.57 -23.52 -14.78
C LYS A 178 25.01 -23.04 -13.40
N ALA A 179 24.53 -21.88 -12.98
CA ALA A 179 24.76 -21.29 -11.68
C ALA A 179 23.66 -20.27 -11.38
N ALA A 180 23.39 -20.02 -10.10
CA ALA A 180 22.47 -18.98 -9.66
C ALA A 180 22.85 -18.43 -8.28
N TRP A 181 22.60 -17.15 -8.06
CA TRP A 181 22.91 -16.44 -6.81
C TRP A 181 21.97 -15.24 -6.63
N ILE A 182 22.06 -14.59 -5.47
CA ILE A 182 21.28 -13.39 -5.15
C ILE A 182 22.23 -12.35 -4.56
N ARG A 183 22.20 -11.13 -5.13
CA ARG A 183 22.93 -9.98 -4.59
C ARG A 183 21.98 -9.10 -3.80
N LEU A 184 22.45 -8.64 -2.64
CA LEU A 184 21.83 -7.60 -1.83
C LEU A 184 22.56 -6.30 -2.14
N HIS A 185 21.95 -5.43 -2.95
CA HIS A 185 22.57 -4.20 -3.42
C HIS A 185 22.33 -3.05 -2.45
N SER A 186 23.39 -2.59 -1.79
CA SER A 186 23.32 -1.43 -0.90
C SER A 186 23.32 -0.13 -1.70
N GLY A 187 24.21 -0.01 -2.68
CA GLY A 187 24.13 1.03 -3.72
C GLY A 187 24.61 2.43 -3.33
N MET A 188 25.41 2.58 -2.26
CA MET A 188 26.05 3.85 -1.89
C MET A 188 27.58 3.78 -2.04
N SER A 189 28.22 4.94 -2.25
CA SER A 189 29.68 5.11 -2.14
C SER A 189 30.10 5.50 -0.71
N ALA A 190 31.40 5.60 -0.43
CA ALA A 190 31.91 5.94 0.90
C ALA A 190 31.35 7.28 1.43
N GLY A 191 30.94 7.29 2.70
CA GLY A 191 30.38 8.47 3.38
C GLY A 191 28.93 8.80 3.04
N ASN A 192 28.26 8.01 2.20
CA ASN A 192 26.89 8.28 1.73
C ASN A 192 25.81 7.43 2.43
N GLY A 193 26.07 7.03 3.67
CA GLY A 193 25.13 6.28 4.52
C GLY A 193 25.50 4.81 4.73
N VAL A 194 24.61 4.12 5.44
CA VAL A 194 24.76 2.74 5.94
C VAL A 194 23.50 1.96 5.63
N VAL A 195 23.66 0.68 5.29
CA VAL A 195 22.53 -0.26 5.16
C VAL A 195 22.72 -1.44 6.08
N TYR A 196 21.68 -1.80 6.83
CA TYR A 196 21.61 -3.08 7.54
C TYR A 196 20.70 -4.04 6.78
N TRP A 197 21.24 -5.20 6.42
CA TRP A 197 20.48 -6.32 5.86
C TRP A 197 20.27 -7.37 6.94
N TYR A 198 19.03 -7.82 7.15
CA TYR A 198 18.72 -8.81 8.19
C TYR A 198 17.47 -9.63 7.85
N ASP A 199 17.21 -10.70 8.59
CA ASP A 199 16.07 -11.61 8.39
C ASP A 199 16.00 -12.18 6.96
N TYR A 200 17.16 -12.59 6.42
CA TYR A 200 17.21 -13.05 5.04
C TYR A 200 16.52 -14.41 4.87
N SER A 201 15.61 -14.50 3.91
CA SER A 201 14.88 -15.72 3.59
C SER A 201 14.93 -16.02 2.10
N LEU A 202 15.05 -17.31 1.79
CA LEU A 202 14.94 -17.85 0.44
C LEU A 202 14.07 -19.10 0.50
N THR A 203 12.89 -19.03 -0.09
CA THR A 203 11.89 -20.11 0.01
C THR A 203 11.47 -20.58 -1.37
N GLU A 204 11.27 -21.89 -1.55
CA GLU A 204 10.79 -22.50 -2.80
C GLU A 204 9.26 -22.40 -2.89
N THR A 205 8.77 -21.17 -2.97
CA THR A 205 7.35 -20.84 -3.12
C THR A 205 7.24 -19.58 -3.99
N PRO A 206 6.18 -19.46 -4.82
CA PRO A 206 5.92 -18.25 -5.59
C PRO A 206 5.36 -17.09 -4.75
N VAL A 207 5.21 -17.27 -3.43
CA VAL A 207 4.58 -16.33 -2.52
C VAL A 207 5.56 -15.92 -1.42
N ALA A 208 5.63 -14.62 -1.13
CA ALA A 208 6.40 -14.13 0.01
C ALA A 208 5.77 -14.60 1.32
N VAL A 209 6.58 -15.20 2.18
CA VAL A 209 6.18 -15.58 3.54
C VAL A 209 6.92 -14.72 4.55
N ASP A 210 6.30 -14.56 5.73
CA ASP A 210 6.95 -13.93 6.89
C ASP A 210 8.28 -14.62 7.18
N HIS A 211 9.27 -13.84 7.61
CA HIS A 211 10.58 -14.38 7.95
C HIS A 211 10.46 -15.42 9.06
N PHE A 212 11.21 -16.51 8.92
CA PHE A 212 11.42 -17.50 9.97
C PHE A 212 12.79 -18.16 9.83
N ASP A 213 13.25 -18.69 10.96
CA ASP A 213 14.40 -19.58 11.10
C ASP A 213 14.06 -20.75 12.05
N GLY A 214 15.00 -21.65 12.32
CA GLY A 214 14.74 -22.80 13.20
C GLY A 214 14.65 -22.47 14.69
N SER A 215 14.94 -21.22 15.07
CA SER A 215 14.85 -20.70 16.44
C SER A 215 13.59 -19.86 16.67
N THR A 216 12.81 -19.62 15.61
CA THR A 216 11.56 -18.86 15.67
C THR A 216 10.59 -19.56 16.61
N PRO A 217 9.99 -18.85 17.59
CA PRO A 217 9.05 -19.45 18.53
C PRO A 217 7.87 -20.09 17.80
N ALA A 218 7.49 -21.30 18.22
CA ALA A 218 6.28 -21.95 17.69
C ALA A 218 5.03 -21.10 17.99
N THR A 219 4.09 -21.14 17.05
CA THR A 219 2.77 -20.54 17.20
C THR A 219 1.71 -21.65 17.28
N ASP A 220 0.46 -21.28 17.50
CA ASP A 220 -0.64 -22.25 17.44
C ASP A 220 -0.79 -22.93 16.07
N PHE A 221 -0.18 -22.35 15.02
CA PHE A 221 -0.34 -22.77 13.64
C PHE A 221 0.94 -23.21 12.96
N HIS A 222 2.12 -22.94 13.52
CA HIS A 222 3.39 -23.32 12.90
C HIS A 222 4.42 -23.75 13.93
N VAL A 223 5.19 -24.78 13.59
CA VAL A 223 6.45 -25.13 14.26
C VAL A 223 7.59 -24.80 13.33
N PHE A 224 8.67 -24.34 13.94
CA PHE A 224 9.90 -23.99 13.25
C PHE A 224 11.02 -24.85 13.81
N GLU A 225 11.85 -25.39 12.93
CA GLU A 225 12.99 -26.23 13.30
C GLU A 225 14.15 -26.03 12.35
N TRP A 226 15.37 -26.15 12.88
CA TRP A 226 16.56 -26.29 12.07
C TRP A 226 16.60 -27.71 11.48
N THR A 227 16.96 -27.83 10.21
CA THR A 227 17.10 -29.14 9.54
C THR A 227 18.40 -29.86 9.94
N GLY A 228 19.30 -29.17 10.63
CA GLY A 228 20.54 -29.67 11.20
C GLY A 228 21.02 -28.74 12.31
N GLU A 229 22.31 -28.40 12.31
CA GLU A 229 22.89 -27.52 13.31
C GLU A 229 22.25 -26.10 13.28
N PRO A 230 21.89 -25.52 14.44
CA PRO A 230 21.38 -24.16 14.52
C PRO A 230 22.31 -23.14 13.87
N ASP A 231 21.72 -22.13 13.22
CA ASP A 231 22.46 -21.04 12.55
C ASP A 231 23.50 -21.51 11.52
N SER A 232 23.37 -22.73 11.01
CA SER A 232 24.28 -23.31 10.00
C SER A 232 23.63 -24.36 9.09
N SER A 233 22.29 -24.45 9.11
CA SER A 233 21.52 -25.36 8.28
C SER A 233 20.22 -24.70 7.84
N PRO A 234 19.58 -25.11 6.73
CA PRO A 234 18.25 -24.64 6.37
C PRO A 234 17.25 -24.84 7.52
N SER A 235 16.17 -24.06 7.53
CA SER A 235 15.09 -24.21 8.50
C SER A 235 13.78 -24.61 7.83
N ARG A 236 12.92 -25.29 8.57
CA ARG A 236 11.60 -25.73 8.11
C ARG A 236 10.52 -25.10 8.98
N ARG A 237 9.53 -24.51 8.33
CA ARG A 237 8.24 -24.17 8.92
C ARG A 237 7.24 -25.26 8.53
N THR A 238 6.66 -25.92 9.52
CA THR A 238 5.61 -26.92 9.29
C THR A 238 4.29 -26.40 9.86
N LEU A 239 3.23 -26.43 9.05
CA LEU A 239 1.90 -26.10 9.53
C LEU A 239 1.49 -27.11 10.61
N GLN A 240 1.00 -26.61 11.73
CA GLN A 240 0.37 -27.40 12.77
C GLN A 240 -0.98 -26.79 13.14
N VAL A 241 -1.70 -27.48 14.00
CA VAL A 241 -2.85 -26.91 14.71
C VAL A 241 -2.70 -27.34 16.17
N SER A 242 -2.51 -26.37 17.06
CA SER A 242 -2.48 -26.62 18.50
C SER A 242 -3.74 -27.37 18.93
N LEU A 243 -3.61 -28.32 19.85
CA LEU A 243 -4.76 -29.05 20.42
C LEU A 243 -5.73 -28.13 21.17
N GLU A 244 -5.25 -26.96 21.59
CA GLU A 244 -6.01 -25.96 22.33
C GLU A 244 -6.62 -24.87 21.43
N ALA A 245 -6.24 -24.81 20.14
CA ALA A 245 -6.71 -23.79 19.22
C ALA A 245 -8.23 -23.89 19.00
N ALA A 246 -8.94 -22.79 19.22
CA ALA A 246 -10.37 -22.74 19.01
C ALA A 246 -10.70 -22.78 17.51
N SER A 247 -11.85 -23.35 17.15
CA SER A 247 -12.31 -23.39 15.75
C SER A 247 -12.36 -21.99 15.08
N ALA A 248 -12.61 -20.94 15.87
CA ALA A 248 -12.62 -19.57 15.39
C ALA A 248 -11.21 -19.04 15.04
N GLU A 249 -10.19 -19.46 15.79
CA GLU A 249 -8.79 -19.08 15.56
C GLU A 249 -8.25 -19.79 14.32
N ILE A 250 -8.54 -21.09 14.18
CA ILE A 250 -8.20 -21.87 12.97
C ILE A 250 -8.82 -21.23 11.72
N ALA A 251 -10.08 -20.80 11.84
CA ALA A 251 -10.77 -20.09 10.77
C ALA A 251 -10.12 -18.75 10.43
N ALA A 252 -9.75 -17.95 11.44
CA ALA A 252 -9.08 -16.67 11.24
C ALA A 252 -7.73 -16.84 10.53
N GLU A 253 -6.93 -17.81 10.96
CA GLU A 253 -5.62 -18.09 10.35
C GLU A 253 -5.76 -18.60 8.91
N ALA A 254 -6.73 -19.48 8.63
CA ALA A 254 -6.99 -19.94 7.27
C ALA A 254 -7.32 -18.77 6.32
N VAL A 255 -8.07 -17.78 6.79
CA VAL A 255 -8.38 -16.57 6.03
C VAL A 255 -7.14 -15.69 5.85
N ARG A 256 -6.31 -15.52 6.90
CA ARG A 256 -5.06 -14.76 6.83
C ARG A 256 -4.11 -15.35 5.77
N LEU A 257 -3.89 -16.67 5.82
CA LEU A 257 -3.04 -17.39 4.87
C LEU A 257 -3.57 -17.31 3.44
N ALA A 258 -4.89 -17.42 3.24
CA ALA A 258 -5.50 -17.24 1.94
C ALA A 258 -5.26 -15.82 1.37
N ARG A 259 -5.36 -14.78 2.21
CA ARG A 259 -5.09 -13.39 1.79
C ARG A 259 -3.64 -13.18 1.41
N ALA A 260 -2.73 -13.86 2.11
CA ALA A 260 -1.31 -13.86 1.80
C ALA A 260 -0.97 -14.71 0.55
N GLY A 261 -1.93 -15.38 -0.08
CA GLY A 261 -1.69 -16.26 -1.23
C GLY A 261 -1.17 -17.65 -0.88
N VAL A 262 -1.07 -18.00 0.41
CA VAL A 262 -0.61 -19.31 0.92
C VAL A 262 -1.77 -20.32 0.89
N THR A 263 -2.23 -20.64 -0.31
CA THR A 263 -3.49 -21.35 -0.56
C THR A 263 -3.49 -22.80 -0.05
N ASP A 264 -2.37 -23.51 -0.09
CA ASP A 264 -2.27 -24.90 0.37
C ASP A 264 -2.47 -25.01 1.89
N GLU A 265 -1.82 -24.14 2.66
CA GLU A 265 -1.99 -24.08 4.12
C GLU A 265 -3.42 -23.64 4.49
N ALA A 266 -3.95 -22.62 3.81
CA ALA A 266 -5.33 -22.17 4.01
C ALA A 266 -6.35 -23.30 3.74
N ALA A 267 -6.16 -24.07 2.65
CA ALA A 267 -7.02 -25.19 2.30
C ALA A 267 -6.90 -26.35 3.31
N PHE A 268 -5.72 -26.56 3.88
CA PHE A 268 -5.51 -27.53 4.96
C PHE A 268 -6.27 -27.12 6.21
N LEU A 269 -6.09 -25.90 6.71
CA LEU A 269 -6.79 -25.41 7.92
C LEU A 269 -8.32 -25.39 7.71
N ARG A 270 -8.80 -25.02 6.51
CA ARG A 270 -10.24 -25.06 6.18
C ARG A 270 -10.85 -26.44 6.41
N LYS A 271 -10.13 -27.52 6.12
CA LYS A 271 -10.65 -28.88 6.30
C LYS A 271 -10.86 -29.23 7.78
N GLN A 272 -10.16 -28.55 8.69
CA GLN A 272 -10.28 -28.74 10.14
C GLN A 272 -11.54 -28.06 10.72
N VAL A 273 -12.00 -26.96 10.12
CA VAL A 273 -13.22 -26.23 10.53
C VAL A 273 -14.47 -26.66 9.76
N SER A 274 -14.61 -27.98 9.53
CA SER A 274 -15.62 -28.54 8.61
C SER A 274 -17.05 -28.07 8.94
N GLY A 275 -17.81 -27.72 7.89
CA GLY A 275 -19.19 -27.23 8.03
C GLY A 275 -19.33 -25.72 8.27
N ASP A 276 -18.23 -25.00 8.56
CA ASP A 276 -18.25 -23.55 8.66
C ASP A 276 -18.29 -22.87 7.28
N LYS A 277 -19.52 -22.54 6.87
CA LYS A 277 -19.82 -21.85 5.61
C LYS A 277 -19.32 -20.40 5.61
N LEU A 278 -19.21 -19.74 6.76
CA LEU A 278 -18.71 -18.36 6.85
C LEU A 278 -17.20 -18.33 6.60
N THR A 279 -16.45 -19.24 7.21
CA THR A 279 -15.02 -19.37 6.95
C THR A 279 -14.75 -19.78 5.50
N THR A 280 -15.56 -20.69 4.95
CA THR A 280 -15.50 -21.01 3.51
C THR A 280 -15.67 -19.77 2.63
N ALA A 281 -16.62 -18.89 2.97
CA ALA A 281 -16.81 -17.64 2.25
C ALA A 281 -15.62 -16.69 2.37
N ARG A 282 -15.08 -16.52 3.59
CA ARG A 282 -13.96 -15.60 3.84
C ARG A 282 -12.67 -16.05 3.17
N ILE A 283 -12.41 -17.36 3.08
CA ILE A 283 -11.29 -17.91 2.32
C ILE A 283 -11.48 -17.66 0.82
N ALA A 284 -12.70 -17.86 0.30
CA ALA A 284 -12.98 -17.55 -1.10
C ALA A 284 -12.79 -16.05 -1.40
N LEU A 285 -13.24 -15.15 -0.52
CA LEU A 285 -12.97 -13.72 -0.63
C LEU A 285 -11.48 -13.39 -0.62
N ALA A 286 -10.73 -14.04 0.27
CA ALA A 286 -9.29 -13.86 0.41
C ALA A 286 -8.51 -14.36 -0.83
N ALA A 287 -9.04 -15.36 -1.52
CA ALA A 287 -8.50 -15.89 -2.77
C ALA A 287 -9.09 -15.22 -4.04
N ASP A 288 -9.81 -14.11 -3.87
CA ASP A 288 -10.49 -13.38 -4.95
C ASP A 288 -11.53 -14.21 -5.75
N ASP A 289 -12.05 -15.30 -5.17
CA ASP A 289 -13.14 -16.10 -5.73
C ASP A 289 -14.50 -15.55 -5.26
N GLN A 290 -14.91 -14.44 -5.88
CA GLN A 290 -16.14 -13.73 -5.54
C GLN A 290 -17.40 -14.61 -5.75
N GLU A 291 -17.40 -15.50 -6.74
CA GLU A 291 -18.55 -16.39 -7.01
C GLU A 291 -18.75 -17.39 -5.87
N ALA A 292 -17.69 -18.11 -5.48
CA ALA A 292 -17.75 -19.06 -4.38
C ALA A 292 -18.07 -18.38 -3.05
N ALA A 293 -17.50 -17.19 -2.82
CA ALA A 293 -17.80 -16.37 -1.65
C ALA A 293 -19.29 -16.01 -1.57
N LEU A 294 -19.86 -15.42 -2.63
CA LEU A 294 -21.28 -15.05 -2.67
C LEU A 294 -22.20 -16.26 -2.45
N LYS A 295 -21.86 -17.40 -3.08
CA LYS A 295 -22.62 -18.65 -2.92
C LYS A 295 -22.58 -19.16 -1.48
N ALA A 296 -21.43 -19.10 -0.81
CA ALA A 296 -21.27 -19.51 0.58
C ALA A 296 -21.99 -18.55 1.54
N LEU A 297 -21.81 -17.23 1.40
CA LEU A 297 -22.46 -16.21 2.23
C LEU A 297 -23.98 -16.29 2.16
N ARG A 298 -24.57 -16.42 0.96
CA ARG A 298 -26.02 -16.57 0.79
C ARG A 298 -26.57 -17.81 1.50
N LYS A 299 -25.80 -18.89 1.59
CA LYS A 299 -26.18 -20.08 2.36
C LYS A 299 -26.13 -19.85 3.87
N VAL A 300 -25.19 -19.04 4.37
CA VAL A 300 -25.14 -18.64 5.80
C VAL A 300 -26.36 -17.79 6.14
N VAL A 301 -26.67 -16.78 5.32
CA VAL A 301 -27.88 -15.95 5.48
C VAL A 301 -29.16 -16.79 5.44
N LYS A 302 -29.27 -17.74 4.50
CA LYS A 302 -30.42 -18.66 4.44
C LYS A 302 -30.55 -19.55 5.69
N ALA A 303 -29.43 -19.81 6.38
CA ALA A 303 -29.40 -20.56 7.63
C ALA A 303 -29.63 -19.69 8.88
N GLY A 304 -29.94 -18.40 8.72
CA GLY A 304 -30.31 -17.48 9.80
C GLY A 304 -29.26 -16.42 10.13
N ASP A 305 -27.97 -16.73 9.90
CA ASP A 305 -26.82 -15.83 10.14
C ASP A 305 -26.89 -15.14 11.51
N PRO A 306 -26.91 -15.88 12.64
CA PRO A 306 -27.30 -15.36 13.96
C PRO A 306 -26.52 -14.12 14.39
N ASP A 307 -25.23 -14.07 14.04
CA ASP A 307 -24.32 -12.98 14.38
C ASP A 307 -24.29 -11.85 13.35
N GLY A 308 -24.93 -12.00 12.19
CA GLY A 308 -24.93 -10.99 11.13
C GLY A 308 -23.61 -10.90 10.37
N SER A 309 -22.68 -11.83 10.59
CA SER A 309 -21.36 -11.84 9.95
C SER A 309 -21.45 -12.02 8.44
N ALA A 310 -22.34 -12.89 7.94
CA ALA A 310 -22.51 -13.04 6.49
C ALA A 310 -23.20 -11.83 5.87
N ALA A 311 -24.15 -11.22 6.58
CA ALA A 311 -24.74 -9.95 6.18
C ALA A 311 -23.69 -8.83 6.10
N TYR A 312 -22.74 -8.78 7.03
CA TYR A 312 -21.63 -7.81 6.99
C TYR A 312 -20.76 -7.97 5.75
N GLU A 313 -20.27 -9.18 5.47
CA GLU A 313 -19.42 -9.44 4.29
C GLU A 313 -20.17 -9.16 2.98
N LEU A 314 -21.43 -9.58 2.86
CA LEU A 314 -22.28 -9.25 1.71
C LEU A 314 -22.49 -7.73 1.58
N GLY A 315 -22.62 -7.04 2.72
CA GLY A 315 -22.73 -5.59 2.78
C GLY A 315 -21.48 -4.90 2.25
N ARG A 316 -20.29 -5.36 2.64
CA ARG A 316 -19.00 -4.86 2.13
C ARG A 316 -18.84 -5.09 0.63
N LEU A 317 -19.19 -6.27 0.13
CA LEU A 317 -19.20 -6.54 -1.32
C LEU A 317 -20.17 -5.61 -2.05
N ALA A 318 -21.35 -5.36 -1.49
CA ALA A 318 -22.29 -4.42 -2.06
C ALA A 318 -21.77 -2.97 -2.04
N LEU A 319 -20.98 -2.56 -1.04
CA LEU A 319 -20.29 -1.27 -1.04
C LEU A 319 -19.25 -1.18 -2.17
N ALA A 320 -18.44 -2.22 -2.35
CA ALA A 320 -17.45 -2.30 -3.43
C ALA A 320 -18.11 -2.24 -4.82
N ASP A 321 -19.24 -2.94 -4.99
CA ASP A 321 -20.05 -2.94 -6.23
C ASP A 321 -20.90 -1.66 -6.42
N HIS A 322 -20.76 -0.65 -5.55
CA HIS A 322 -21.56 0.57 -5.56
C HIS A 322 -23.09 0.36 -5.43
N LYS A 323 -23.51 -0.77 -4.84
CA LYS A 323 -24.92 -1.14 -4.58
C LYS A 323 -25.37 -0.62 -3.21
N TRP A 324 -25.37 0.70 -3.06
CA TRP A 324 -25.53 1.40 -1.77
C TRP A 324 -26.78 1.01 -0.97
N ALA A 325 -27.94 0.92 -1.62
CA ALA A 325 -29.19 0.55 -0.94
C ALA A 325 -29.20 -0.91 -0.47
N ALA A 326 -28.58 -1.81 -1.23
CA ALA A 326 -28.44 -3.21 -0.83
C ALA A 326 -27.45 -3.33 0.35
N ALA A 327 -26.33 -2.61 0.26
CA ALA A 327 -25.33 -2.54 1.32
C ALA A 327 -25.95 -2.03 2.63
N GLU A 328 -26.71 -0.93 2.59
CA GLU A 328 -27.40 -0.36 3.74
C GLU A 328 -28.28 -1.39 4.45
N LYS A 329 -29.10 -2.14 3.70
CA LYS A 329 -30.00 -3.15 4.26
C LYS A 329 -29.22 -4.27 4.96
N LEU A 330 -28.16 -4.77 4.31
CA LEU A 330 -27.33 -5.86 4.82
C LEU A 330 -26.54 -5.44 6.06
N LEU A 331 -25.91 -4.26 6.00
CA LEU A 331 -25.11 -3.72 7.08
C LEU A 331 -25.97 -3.32 8.29
N ARG A 332 -27.19 -2.83 8.07
CA ARG A 332 -28.16 -2.60 9.16
C ARG A 332 -28.48 -3.89 9.89
N THR A 333 -28.72 -4.99 9.18
CA THR A 333 -28.90 -6.31 9.80
C THR A 333 -27.68 -6.74 10.60
N ALA A 334 -26.48 -6.52 10.07
CA ALA A 334 -25.23 -6.87 10.75
C ALA A 334 -25.00 -6.07 12.04
N VAL A 335 -25.29 -4.77 12.02
CA VAL A 335 -25.18 -3.87 13.19
C VAL A 335 -26.25 -4.19 14.23
N THR A 336 -27.48 -4.50 13.83
CA THR A 336 -28.55 -4.87 14.79
C THR A 336 -28.21 -6.15 15.55
N LYS A 337 -27.50 -7.10 14.92
CA LYS A 337 -27.15 -8.38 15.54
C LYS A 337 -25.96 -8.30 16.49
N GLN A 338 -24.98 -7.44 16.18
CA GLN A 338 -23.80 -7.20 17.02
C GLN A 338 -23.41 -5.71 16.96
N PRO A 339 -24.09 -4.84 17.74
CA PRO A 339 -23.82 -3.40 17.75
C PRO A 339 -22.43 -3.04 18.29
N GLU A 340 -21.84 -3.89 19.13
CA GLU A 340 -20.50 -3.72 19.71
C GLU A 340 -19.36 -3.91 18.71
N ALA A 341 -19.61 -4.58 17.57
CA ALA A 341 -18.68 -4.69 16.45
C ALA A 341 -18.69 -3.39 15.62
N TYR A 342 -18.03 -2.36 16.16
CA TYR A 342 -18.10 -0.97 15.68
C TYR A 342 -17.72 -0.79 14.20
N GLU A 343 -16.88 -1.66 13.63
CA GLU A 343 -16.48 -1.62 12.22
C GLU A 343 -17.70 -1.78 11.30
N ARG A 344 -18.70 -2.57 11.75
CA ARG A 344 -19.97 -2.72 11.04
C ARG A 344 -20.78 -1.44 11.03
N GLY A 345 -20.72 -0.70 12.14
CA GLY A 345 -21.33 0.62 12.27
C GLY A 345 -20.69 1.62 11.31
N TYR A 346 -19.36 1.66 11.23
CA TYR A 346 -18.67 2.53 10.27
C TYR A 346 -18.96 2.18 8.81
N ALA A 347 -19.02 0.88 8.47
CA ALA A 347 -19.44 0.45 7.14
C ALA A 347 -20.89 0.87 6.81
N LEU A 348 -21.82 0.75 7.76
CA LEU A 348 -23.20 1.21 7.60
C LEU A 348 -23.28 2.73 7.43
N ALA A 349 -22.51 3.49 8.23
CA ALA A 349 -22.42 4.94 8.10
C ALA A 349 -21.92 5.36 6.70
N PHE A 350 -20.91 4.67 6.18
CA PHE A 350 -20.43 4.90 4.82
C PHE A 350 -21.51 4.62 3.76
N ALA A 351 -22.36 3.60 3.95
CA ALA A 351 -23.52 3.38 3.08
C ALA A 351 -24.50 4.57 3.12
N TYR A 352 -24.76 5.12 4.31
CA TYR A 352 -25.60 6.32 4.47
C TYR A 352 -24.99 7.56 3.81
N ASP A 353 -23.66 7.73 3.85
CA ASP A 353 -22.97 8.81 3.17
C ASP A 353 -23.23 8.78 1.66
N LYS A 354 -23.10 7.59 1.04
CA LYS A 354 -23.35 7.40 -0.40
C LYS A 354 -24.82 7.58 -0.76
N LEU A 355 -25.73 7.29 0.16
CA LEU A 355 -27.17 7.55 0.04
C LEU A 355 -27.56 9.00 0.39
N LYS A 356 -26.61 9.88 0.68
CA LYS A 356 -26.83 11.29 1.09
C LYS A 356 -27.68 11.44 2.36
N ARG A 357 -27.70 10.42 3.23
CA ARG A 357 -28.44 10.41 4.52
C ARG A 357 -27.53 10.82 5.68
N ARG A 358 -27.13 12.09 5.70
CA ARG A 358 -26.09 12.61 6.62
C ARG A 358 -26.41 12.41 8.10
N GLU A 359 -27.65 12.66 8.52
CA GLU A 359 -28.05 12.50 9.93
C GLU A 359 -28.00 11.03 10.39
N ASP A 360 -28.37 10.11 9.50
CA ASP A 360 -28.29 8.68 9.80
C ASP A 360 -26.83 8.23 9.89
N SER A 361 -25.98 8.70 8.99
CA SER A 361 -24.53 8.48 9.07
C SER A 361 -23.96 9.00 10.41
N LYS A 362 -24.26 10.25 10.78
CA LYS A 362 -23.77 10.85 12.03
C LYS A 362 -24.22 10.06 13.26
N ARG A 363 -25.50 9.69 13.31
CA ARG A 363 -26.06 8.90 14.41
C ARG A 363 -25.42 7.50 14.51
N THR A 364 -25.26 6.82 13.37
CA THR A 364 -24.65 5.49 13.32
C THR A 364 -23.17 5.52 13.69
N THR A 365 -22.41 6.50 13.19
CA THR A 365 -21.00 6.67 13.56
C THR A 365 -20.84 6.96 15.05
N ARG A 366 -21.70 7.81 15.62
CA ARG A 366 -21.70 8.09 17.07
C ARG A 366 -21.99 6.83 17.90
N ALA A 367 -22.92 5.98 17.45
CA ALA A 367 -23.19 4.71 18.12
C ALA A 367 -22.01 3.73 18.03
N ALA A 368 -21.36 3.64 16.88
CA ALA A 368 -20.15 2.83 16.70
C ALA A 368 -19.00 3.32 17.60
N LEU A 369 -18.80 4.64 17.68
CA LEU A 369 -17.79 5.26 18.54
C LEU A 369 -17.95 4.95 20.02
N ALA A 370 -19.19 4.74 20.49
CA ALA A 370 -19.43 4.36 21.88
C ALA A 370 -18.80 2.99 22.24
N HIS A 371 -18.52 2.15 21.24
CA HIS A 371 -17.85 0.86 21.40
C HIS A 371 -16.35 0.90 21.02
N ASP A 372 -15.92 1.87 20.21
CA ASP A 372 -14.53 2.05 19.79
C ASP A 372 -13.73 2.91 20.78
N THR A 373 -13.47 2.35 21.97
CA THR A 373 -12.99 3.11 23.14
C THR A 373 -11.48 3.31 23.20
N LYS A 374 -10.70 2.72 22.29
CA LYS A 374 -9.23 2.73 22.30
C LYS A 374 -8.62 3.59 21.20
N LEU A 375 -9.36 4.57 20.69
CA LEU A 375 -8.86 5.47 19.66
C LEU A 375 -7.71 6.33 20.21
N PRO A 376 -6.59 6.47 19.46
CA PRO A 376 -5.46 7.29 19.88
C PRO A 376 -5.69 8.81 19.65
N PHE A 377 -6.92 9.20 19.34
CA PHE A 377 -7.34 10.57 19.05
C PHE A 377 -8.80 10.78 19.50
N ASP A 378 -9.24 12.05 19.58
CA ASP A 378 -10.62 12.41 19.92
C ASP A 378 -11.58 12.06 18.76
N GLY A 379 -12.18 10.88 18.86
CA GLY A 379 -13.11 10.37 17.85
C GLY A 379 -14.32 11.29 17.58
N PRO A 380 -15.03 11.80 18.62
CA PRO A 380 -16.07 12.82 18.46
C PRO A 380 -15.60 14.08 17.73
N ALA A 381 -14.42 14.63 18.06
CA ALA A 381 -13.90 15.82 17.36
C ALA A 381 -13.68 15.55 15.87
N VAL A 382 -13.13 14.38 15.51
CA VAL A 382 -12.96 13.96 14.11
C VAL A 382 -14.31 13.79 13.39
N LEU A 383 -15.35 13.32 14.08
CA LEU A 383 -16.70 13.18 13.52
C LEU A 383 -17.35 14.54 13.24
N ASP A 384 -17.08 15.54 14.07
CA ASP A 384 -17.64 16.89 13.90
C ASP A 384 -16.96 17.69 12.78
N LEU A 385 -15.81 17.25 12.25
CA LEU A 385 -15.18 17.83 11.06
C LEU A 385 -16.01 17.62 9.78
N ASP A 386 -16.27 16.35 9.45
CA ASP A 386 -17.18 15.93 8.38
C ASP A 386 -17.65 14.51 8.70
N VAL A 387 -18.96 14.29 8.61
CA VAL A 387 -19.58 12.99 8.85
C VAL A 387 -19.11 11.93 7.85
N LYS A 388 -18.77 12.35 6.63
CA LYS A 388 -18.46 11.44 5.54
C LYS A 388 -17.16 10.69 5.78
N SER A 389 -17.10 9.42 5.41
CA SER A 389 -15.86 8.63 5.37
C SER A 389 -15.13 8.55 6.72
N TYR A 390 -15.86 8.65 7.85
CA TYR A 390 -15.28 8.55 9.19
C TYR A 390 -14.44 7.28 9.39
N GLY A 391 -14.92 6.14 8.88
CA GLY A 391 -14.19 4.87 8.95
C GLY A 391 -12.80 4.95 8.32
N ALA A 392 -12.65 5.67 7.20
CA ALA A 392 -11.35 5.84 6.56
C ALA A 392 -10.41 6.72 7.41
N ARG A 393 -10.91 7.82 7.97
CA ARG A 393 -10.13 8.64 8.92
C ARG A 393 -9.69 7.84 10.13
N ARG A 394 -10.59 7.00 10.67
CA ARG A 394 -10.31 6.16 11.82
C ARG A 394 -9.16 5.19 11.56
N GLU A 395 -9.21 4.47 10.44
CA GLU A 395 -8.13 3.56 10.03
C GLU A 395 -6.79 4.30 9.81
N LEU A 396 -6.82 5.46 9.15
CA LEU A 396 -5.61 6.28 8.96
C LEU A 396 -5.08 6.81 10.28
N GLY A 397 -5.95 7.25 11.18
CA GLY A 397 -5.58 7.81 12.48
C GLY A 397 -4.91 6.77 13.37
N VAL A 398 -5.44 5.54 13.41
CA VAL A 398 -4.82 4.43 14.14
C VAL A 398 -3.45 4.12 13.55
N PHE A 399 -3.36 3.96 12.22
CA PHE A 399 -2.08 3.70 11.55
C PHE A 399 -1.04 4.80 11.81
N ILE A 400 -1.42 6.07 11.68
CA ILE A 400 -0.51 7.20 11.88
C ILE A 400 -0.05 7.23 13.34
N ALA A 401 -0.95 7.02 14.30
CA ALA A 401 -0.58 7.01 15.72
C ALA A 401 0.42 5.88 16.05
N GLU A 402 0.19 4.68 15.54
CA GLU A 402 1.09 3.52 15.71
C GLU A 402 2.48 3.76 15.10
N ASN A 403 2.55 4.60 14.05
CA ASN A 403 3.77 4.85 13.30
C ASN A 403 4.34 6.27 13.50
N LEU A 404 3.77 7.06 14.43
CA LEU A 404 4.06 8.49 14.52
C LEU A 404 5.53 8.78 14.81
N GLY A 405 6.17 7.95 15.63
CA GLY A 405 7.61 8.04 15.88
C GLY A 405 8.45 7.92 14.60
N GLN A 406 8.18 6.90 13.78
CA GLN A 406 8.87 6.72 12.49
C GLN A 406 8.59 7.88 11.53
N ILE A 407 7.33 8.33 11.44
CA ILE A 407 6.91 9.46 10.58
C ILE A 407 7.64 10.75 10.98
N ARG A 408 7.73 11.05 12.28
CA ARG A 408 8.47 12.22 12.80
C ARG A 408 9.96 12.14 12.46
N THR A 409 10.60 11.01 12.72
CA THR A 409 12.03 10.85 12.41
C THR A 409 12.31 11.01 10.91
N GLN A 410 11.47 10.43 10.05
CA GLN A 410 11.59 10.61 8.59
C GLN A 410 11.46 12.09 8.19
N ALA A 411 10.48 12.81 8.75
CA ALA A 411 10.29 14.23 8.49
C ALA A 411 11.50 15.07 8.96
N GLU A 412 11.97 14.83 10.18
CA GLU A 412 13.09 15.57 10.79
C GLU A 412 14.42 15.34 10.05
N GLN A 413 14.73 14.11 9.65
CA GLN A 413 15.95 13.82 8.91
C GLN A 413 15.97 14.47 7.52
N ARG A 414 14.81 14.54 6.86
CA ARG A 414 14.67 15.25 5.58
C ARG A 414 14.81 16.76 5.77
N LEU A 415 14.18 17.32 6.80
CA LEU A 415 14.34 18.74 7.16
C LEU A 415 15.78 19.14 7.47
N ALA A 416 16.53 18.25 8.12
CA ALA A 416 17.95 18.46 8.42
C ALA A 416 18.85 18.47 7.16
N ARG A 417 18.29 18.13 5.98
CA ARG A 417 18.98 18.04 4.70
C ARG A 417 18.28 18.92 3.65
N PRO A 418 18.25 20.24 3.86
CA PRO A 418 17.54 21.14 2.97
C PRO A 418 18.12 21.11 1.56
N VAL A 419 17.24 21.09 0.56
CA VAL A 419 17.66 21.17 -0.84
C VAL A 419 17.98 22.63 -1.19
N VAL A 420 19.19 22.86 -1.70
CA VAL A 420 19.56 24.16 -2.26
C VAL A 420 18.84 24.33 -3.59
N SER A 421 17.87 25.24 -3.62
CA SER A 421 17.12 25.60 -4.83
C SER A 421 17.34 27.06 -5.16
N SER A 422 17.49 27.38 -6.44
CA SER A 422 17.49 28.75 -6.96
C SER A 422 16.08 29.26 -7.27
N PHE A 423 15.06 28.42 -7.11
CA PHE A 423 13.68 28.81 -7.38
C PHE A 423 13.16 29.78 -6.31
N ASP A 424 12.50 30.83 -6.78
CA ASP A 424 11.91 31.86 -5.94
C ASP A 424 10.39 31.70 -5.91
N GLN A 425 9.88 31.03 -4.87
CA GLN A 425 8.48 30.62 -4.71
C GLN A 425 7.91 30.00 -6.01
N PRO A 426 8.45 28.85 -6.47
CA PRO A 426 8.03 28.22 -7.72
C PRO A 426 6.54 27.85 -7.70
N ILE A 427 5.93 27.82 -8.87
CA ILE A 427 4.55 27.41 -9.10
C ILE A 427 4.57 26.15 -9.96
N PHE A 428 4.13 25.02 -9.42
CA PHE A 428 4.06 23.75 -10.10
C PHE A 428 2.64 23.47 -10.59
N VAL A 429 2.51 23.11 -11.85
CA VAL A 429 1.27 22.65 -12.48
C VAL A 429 1.57 21.39 -13.27
N TYR A 430 0.73 20.36 -13.14
CA TYR A 430 1.01 19.04 -13.68
C TYR A 430 -0.11 18.54 -14.59
N TRP A 431 0.27 18.05 -15.77
CA TRP A 431 -0.60 17.28 -16.65
C TRP A 431 0.19 16.14 -17.29
N ALA A 432 -0.13 14.90 -16.89
CA ALA A 432 0.67 13.72 -17.22
C ALA A 432 1.01 13.59 -18.73
N GLN A 433 0.01 13.81 -19.60
CA GLN A 433 0.13 13.66 -21.05
C GLN A 433 0.72 14.88 -21.78
N GLY A 434 1.08 15.95 -21.06
CA GLY A 434 1.52 17.21 -21.63
C GLY A 434 0.40 18.18 -21.98
N PHE A 435 0.69 19.48 -21.88
CA PHE A 435 -0.31 20.54 -21.98
C PHE A 435 -0.81 20.79 -23.42
N GLU A 436 -0.04 20.43 -24.44
CA GLU A 436 -0.47 20.51 -25.84
C GLU A 436 -1.72 19.67 -26.10
N SER A 437 -1.77 18.47 -25.52
CA SER A 437 -2.89 17.52 -25.64
C SER A 437 -3.97 17.69 -24.57
N ALA A 438 -3.77 18.60 -23.61
CA ALA A 438 -4.69 18.79 -22.50
C ALA A 438 -6.06 19.34 -22.95
N PRO A 439 -7.16 19.10 -22.20
CA PRO A 439 -8.46 19.67 -22.51
C PRO A 439 -8.41 21.20 -22.66
N PRO A 440 -9.27 21.82 -23.50
CA PRO A 440 -9.23 23.27 -23.75
C PRO A 440 -9.25 24.13 -22.48
N VAL A 441 -10.04 23.73 -21.48
CA VAL A 441 -10.09 24.42 -20.19
C VAL A 441 -8.76 24.38 -19.43
N VAL A 442 -8.02 23.27 -19.51
CA VAL A 442 -6.71 23.13 -18.84
C VAL A 442 -5.69 24.06 -19.50
N ARG A 443 -5.71 24.17 -20.83
CA ARG A 443 -4.85 25.11 -21.55
C ARG A 443 -5.19 26.56 -21.20
N ALA A 444 -6.48 26.91 -21.16
CA ALA A 444 -6.92 28.25 -20.76
C ALA A 444 -6.50 28.59 -19.31
N CYS A 445 -6.61 27.63 -18.38
CA CYS A 445 -6.11 27.79 -17.01
C CYS A 445 -4.59 28.02 -16.97
N LEU A 446 -3.82 27.27 -17.75
CA LEU A 446 -2.37 27.46 -17.86
C LEU A 446 -2.01 28.84 -18.45
N ASP A 447 -2.71 29.28 -19.48
CA ASP A 447 -2.47 30.58 -20.11
C ASP A 447 -2.76 31.73 -19.13
N ALA A 448 -3.86 31.63 -18.36
CA ALA A 448 -4.15 32.58 -17.30
C ALA A 448 -3.10 32.57 -16.17
N LEU A 449 -2.59 31.38 -15.80
CA LEU A 449 -1.53 31.25 -14.81
C LEU A 449 -0.24 31.95 -15.29
N ARG A 450 0.14 31.77 -16.56
CA ARG A 450 1.28 32.43 -17.20
C ARG A 450 1.09 33.94 -17.34
N ALA A 451 -0.12 34.39 -17.66
CA ALA A 451 -0.42 35.82 -17.81
C ALA A 451 -0.28 36.58 -16.47
N ASN A 452 -0.64 35.93 -15.36
CA ASN A 452 -0.64 36.53 -14.03
C ASN A 452 0.67 36.34 -13.24
N ASN A 453 1.62 35.54 -13.74
CA ASN A 453 2.85 35.25 -12.99
C ASN A 453 4.09 35.31 -13.89
N PRO A 454 5.26 35.72 -13.37
CA PRO A 454 6.51 35.67 -14.13
C PRO A 454 6.78 34.26 -14.66
N ALA A 455 7.16 34.16 -15.94
CA ALA A 455 7.45 32.88 -16.59
C ALA A 455 8.53 32.07 -15.85
N SER A 456 9.48 32.74 -15.20
CA SER A 456 10.54 32.11 -14.40
C SER A 456 10.03 31.32 -13.18
N ARG A 457 8.77 31.50 -12.77
CA ARG A 457 8.17 30.81 -11.63
C ARG A 457 7.25 29.67 -12.04
N VAL A 458 6.77 29.61 -13.28
CA VAL A 458 5.76 28.62 -13.70
C VAL A 458 6.47 27.38 -14.26
N HIS A 459 6.29 26.25 -13.57
CA HIS A 459 6.89 24.97 -13.93
C HIS A 459 5.81 23.99 -14.39
N GLU A 460 5.80 23.73 -15.68
CA GLU A 460 4.86 22.84 -16.35
C GLU A 460 5.39 21.41 -16.38
N LEU A 461 4.75 20.55 -15.59
CA LEU A 461 5.21 19.20 -15.32
C LEU A 461 4.38 18.17 -16.10
N THR A 462 5.07 17.13 -16.56
CA THR A 462 4.54 16.00 -17.34
C THR A 462 5.29 14.72 -16.96
N ASP A 463 4.79 13.54 -17.32
CA ASP A 463 5.53 12.28 -17.10
C ASP A 463 6.95 12.32 -17.68
N ALA A 464 7.15 13.05 -18.78
CA ALA A 464 8.42 13.12 -19.49
C ALA A 464 9.49 13.98 -18.78
N ASN A 465 9.10 14.89 -17.89
CA ASN A 465 10.05 15.85 -17.29
C ASN A 465 10.06 15.87 -15.75
N ILE A 466 9.10 15.24 -15.06
CA ILE A 466 9.05 15.25 -13.58
C ILE A 466 10.30 14.67 -12.92
N ALA A 467 10.96 13.70 -13.55
CA ALA A 467 12.20 13.10 -13.05
C ALA A 467 13.37 14.10 -12.97
N ALA A 468 13.31 15.23 -13.69
CA ALA A 468 14.29 16.31 -13.55
C ALA A 468 14.07 17.17 -12.29
N TYR A 469 12.89 17.06 -11.66
CA TYR A 469 12.51 17.86 -10.50
C TYR A 469 12.60 17.07 -9.20
N VAL A 470 12.00 15.87 -9.17
CA VAL A 470 11.89 15.04 -7.96
C VAL A 470 12.09 13.57 -8.29
N ASP A 471 12.69 12.85 -7.34
CA ASP A 471 12.80 11.40 -7.41
C ASP A 471 11.47 10.77 -7.02
N VAL A 472 10.76 10.24 -8.02
CA VAL A 472 9.51 9.49 -7.81
C VAL A 472 9.85 8.01 -7.74
N PRO A 473 9.41 7.25 -6.71
CA PRO A 473 9.62 5.81 -6.68
C PRO A 473 9.05 5.16 -7.95
N ALA A 474 9.89 4.39 -8.65
CA ALA A 474 9.55 3.85 -9.98
C ALA A 474 8.33 2.92 -9.96
N ASP A 475 8.07 2.27 -8.83
CA ASP A 475 6.95 1.38 -8.56
C ASP A 475 5.70 2.11 -8.03
N LEU A 476 5.78 3.42 -7.76
CA LEU A 476 4.68 4.14 -7.11
C LEU A 476 3.40 4.12 -7.95
N LEU A 477 3.50 4.31 -9.27
CA LEU A 477 2.31 4.34 -10.12
C LEU A 477 1.67 2.96 -10.21
N ASP A 478 2.47 1.90 -10.25
CA ASP A 478 2.01 0.51 -10.26
C ASP A 478 1.35 0.15 -8.93
N ALA A 479 1.93 0.58 -7.80
CA ALA A 479 1.34 0.44 -6.46
C ALA A 479 0.02 1.22 -6.28
N LEU A 480 -0.29 2.14 -7.21
CA LEU A 480 -1.53 2.90 -7.26
C LEU A 480 -2.48 2.38 -8.35
N ASP A 481 -2.22 1.22 -8.94
CA ASP A 481 -2.98 0.65 -10.07
C ASP A 481 -3.15 1.63 -11.24
N GLY A 482 -2.12 2.45 -11.51
CA GLY A 482 -2.16 3.47 -12.55
C GLY A 482 -3.00 4.70 -12.21
N ASN A 483 -3.49 4.85 -10.97
CA ASN A 483 -4.36 5.96 -10.57
C ASN A 483 -3.60 7.30 -10.53
N ARG A 484 -3.79 8.09 -11.59
CA ARG A 484 -3.15 9.40 -11.77
C ARG A 484 -3.59 10.47 -10.79
N THR A 485 -4.77 10.35 -10.20
CA THR A 485 -5.23 11.30 -9.19
C THR A 485 -4.37 11.18 -7.94
N HIS A 486 -4.22 9.98 -7.40
CA HIS A 486 -3.38 9.77 -6.20
C HIS A 486 -1.90 9.91 -6.48
N PHE A 487 -1.45 9.58 -7.69
CA PHE A 487 -0.10 9.90 -8.11
C PHE A 487 0.17 11.41 -7.99
N SER A 488 -0.75 12.24 -8.49
CA SER A 488 -0.62 13.71 -8.37
C SER A 488 -0.74 14.22 -6.93
N ASP A 489 -1.47 13.50 -6.07
CA ASP A 489 -1.53 13.77 -4.62
C ASP A 489 -0.16 13.60 -3.97
N LEU A 490 0.59 12.56 -4.32
CA LEU A 490 1.92 12.34 -3.77
C LEU A 490 2.98 13.22 -4.43
N LEU A 491 2.88 13.45 -5.75
CA LEU A 491 3.79 14.30 -6.50
C LEU A 491 3.82 15.73 -5.95
N ARG A 492 2.66 16.31 -5.60
CA ARG A 492 2.63 17.67 -5.05
C ARG A 492 3.36 17.77 -3.71
N LEU A 493 3.27 16.73 -2.86
CA LEU A 493 4.02 16.70 -1.60
C LEU A 493 5.52 16.58 -1.85
N LEU A 494 5.96 15.76 -2.81
CA LEU A 494 7.39 15.68 -3.18
C LEU A 494 7.95 17.03 -3.64
N LEU A 495 7.19 17.77 -4.44
CA LEU A 495 7.61 19.08 -4.96
C LEU A 495 7.64 20.15 -3.86
N LEU A 496 6.58 20.24 -3.06
CA LEU A 496 6.47 21.22 -1.98
C LEU A 496 7.46 20.94 -0.85
N GLU A 497 7.74 19.67 -0.54
CA GLU A 497 8.79 19.31 0.42
C GLU A 497 10.15 19.81 -0.08
N LYS A 498 10.49 19.51 -1.33
CA LYS A 498 11.80 19.79 -1.91
C LYS A 498 12.04 21.28 -2.15
N PHE A 499 11.03 22.01 -2.62
CA PHE A 499 11.21 23.37 -3.12
C PHE A 499 10.38 24.43 -2.38
N GLY A 500 9.48 24.03 -1.49
CA GLY A 500 8.37 24.90 -1.09
C GLY A 500 7.57 25.35 -2.31
N GLY A 501 7.08 26.58 -2.29
CA GLY A 501 6.39 27.19 -3.42
C GLY A 501 4.90 26.88 -3.42
N ILE A 502 4.33 26.70 -4.60
CA ILE A 502 2.88 26.62 -4.83
C ILE A 502 2.59 25.43 -5.75
N TRP A 503 1.67 24.58 -5.36
CA TRP A 503 1.00 23.64 -6.26
C TRP A 503 -0.32 24.23 -6.73
N VAL A 504 -0.59 24.13 -8.03
CA VAL A 504 -1.85 24.52 -8.65
C VAL A 504 -2.32 23.40 -9.58
N ASP A 505 -3.52 22.86 -9.34
CA ASP A 505 -4.14 21.90 -10.26
C ASP A 505 -4.31 22.49 -11.67
N GLY A 506 -4.15 21.67 -12.70
CA GLY A 506 -4.27 22.11 -14.10
C GLY A 506 -5.65 22.67 -14.51
N THR A 507 -6.67 22.55 -13.67
CA THR A 507 -8.00 23.14 -13.92
C THR A 507 -8.28 24.35 -13.03
N CYS A 508 -7.25 25.03 -12.52
CA CYS A 508 -7.42 26.24 -11.72
C CYS A 508 -7.18 27.49 -12.57
N LEU A 509 -8.21 28.29 -12.76
CA LEU A 509 -8.12 29.60 -13.39
C LEU A 509 -7.58 30.60 -12.36
N VAL A 510 -6.40 31.14 -12.61
CA VAL A 510 -5.77 32.16 -11.74
C VAL A 510 -6.07 33.54 -12.32
N SER A 511 -6.77 34.38 -11.56
CA SER A 511 -7.20 35.71 -12.00
C SER A 511 -6.26 36.83 -11.57
N GLU A 512 -5.34 36.56 -10.64
CA GLU A 512 -4.42 37.54 -10.07
C GLU A 512 -3.02 36.95 -9.85
N PRO A 513 -1.95 37.79 -9.75
CA PRO A 513 -0.63 37.32 -9.37
C PRO A 513 -0.64 36.63 -8.01
N LEU A 514 -0.09 35.40 -7.93
CA LEU A 514 -0.20 34.58 -6.72
C LEU A 514 0.70 35.06 -5.58
N ARG A 515 1.83 35.73 -5.90
CA ARG A 515 2.87 36.05 -4.91
C ARG A 515 2.37 36.82 -3.69
N PRO A 516 1.66 37.95 -3.84
CA PRO A 516 1.24 38.74 -2.69
C PRO A 516 0.29 37.95 -1.77
N HIS A 517 -0.63 37.19 -2.36
CA HIS A 517 -1.57 36.33 -1.64
C HIS A 517 -0.85 35.25 -0.83
N ILE A 518 0.12 34.57 -1.45
CA ILE A 518 0.83 33.46 -0.80
C ILE A 518 1.84 33.95 0.22
N THR A 519 2.55 35.05 -0.03
CA THR A 519 3.42 35.68 0.97
C THR A 519 2.62 36.08 2.22
N ARG A 520 1.43 36.64 2.05
CA ARG A 520 0.54 36.95 3.17
C ARG A 520 0.04 35.68 3.88
N ALA A 521 -0.37 34.66 3.12
CA ALA A 521 -0.92 33.43 3.69
C ALA A 521 0.10 32.66 4.55
N LEU A 522 1.37 32.70 4.16
CA LEU A 522 2.48 32.02 4.82
C LEU A 522 3.23 32.91 5.82
N GLU A 523 2.71 34.09 6.18
CA GLU A 523 3.41 35.03 7.07
C GLU A 523 3.61 34.47 8.49
N GLN A 524 2.63 33.69 8.98
CA GLN A 524 2.60 33.13 10.33
C GLN A 524 2.61 31.59 10.34
N SER A 525 2.68 30.94 9.17
CA SER A 525 2.67 29.48 9.05
C SER A 525 3.54 29.02 7.89
N SER A 526 3.98 27.76 7.94
CA SER A 526 4.79 27.17 6.89
C SER A 526 3.99 26.55 5.75
N LEU A 527 2.66 26.43 5.89
CA LEU A 527 1.77 25.78 4.92
C LEU A 527 0.43 26.52 4.79
N PHE A 528 -0.03 26.68 3.56
CA PHE A 528 -1.35 27.19 3.21
C PHE A 528 -2.11 26.18 2.34
N ALA A 529 -3.40 26.02 2.66
CA ALA A 529 -4.39 25.36 1.84
C ALA A 529 -5.75 26.05 2.04
N PHE A 530 -6.58 26.07 1.01
CA PHE A 530 -7.99 26.43 1.22
C PHE A 530 -8.66 25.36 2.08
N ASN A 531 -9.63 25.74 2.94
CA ASN A 531 -10.31 24.78 3.81
C ASN A 531 -11.81 25.05 3.93
N TYR A 532 -12.60 24.03 4.28
CA TYR A 532 -14.02 24.18 4.59
C TYR A 532 -14.24 24.53 6.05
N THR A 533 -13.58 23.79 6.95
CA THR A 533 -13.58 23.99 8.40
C THR A 533 -12.39 23.25 9.00
N GLY A 534 -11.79 23.74 10.08
CA GLY A 534 -10.68 23.04 10.75
C GLY A 534 -9.59 22.56 9.77
N PRO A 535 -9.10 21.31 9.86
CA PRO A 535 -8.18 20.70 8.92
C PRO A 535 -8.84 20.04 7.69
N TYR A 536 -10.14 20.25 7.45
CA TYR A 536 -10.81 19.76 6.24
C TYR A 536 -10.45 20.68 5.05
N ILE A 537 -9.37 20.33 4.37
CA ILE A 537 -8.75 21.14 3.32
C ILE A 537 -9.27 20.82 1.91
N SER A 538 -8.88 21.67 0.98
CA SER A 538 -8.82 21.41 -0.45
C SER A 538 -7.35 21.31 -0.87
N SER A 539 -6.96 20.22 -1.53
CA SER A 539 -5.56 20.01 -1.92
C SER A 539 -5.23 20.38 -3.37
N TRP A 540 -6.19 20.92 -4.13
CA TRP A 540 -5.99 21.36 -5.51
C TRP A 540 -5.17 22.65 -5.62
N PHE A 541 -4.97 23.33 -4.49
CA PHE A 541 -4.05 24.46 -4.35
C PHE A 541 -3.41 24.37 -2.97
N LEU A 542 -2.09 24.26 -2.95
CA LEU A 542 -1.28 24.21 -1.74
C LEU A 542 -0.12 25.17 -1.91
N ALA A 543 0.31 25.81 -0.82
CA ALA A 543 1.55 26.56 -0.83
C ALA A 543 2.34 26.32 0.44
N ALA A 544 3.66 26.25 0.35
CA ALA A 544 4.50 25.97 1.51
C ALA A 544 5.79 26.79 1.48
N GLN A 545 6.29 27.12 2.67
CA GLN A 545 7.67 27.59 2.81
C GLN A 545 8.64 26.43 2.57
N PRO A 546 9.83 26.68 1.99
CA PRO A 546 10.91 25.70 2.01
C PRO A 546 11.19 25.25 3.45
N GLY A 547 11.30 23.94 3.69
CA GLY A 547 11.50 23.40 5.04
C GLY A 547 10.25 23.39 5.92
N SER A 548 9.04 23.44 5.35
CA SER A 548 7.79 23.27 6.11
C SER A 548 7.73 21.91 6.82
N TYR A 549 7.73 21.92 8.17
CA TYR A 549 7.59 20.69 8.95
C TYR A 549 6.29 19.95 8.63
N ALA A 550 5.18 20.69 8.48
CA ALA A 550 3.89 20.13 8.13
C ALA A 550 3.93 19.33 6.82
N VAL A 551 4.57 19.87 5.77
CA VAL A 551 4.71 19.17 4.48
C VAL A 551 5.57 17.90 4.62
N HIS A 552 6.67 17.96 5.37
CA HIS A 552 7.55 16.80 5.55
C HIS A 552 6.84 15.68 6.31
N LEU A 553 6.11 16.01 7.38
CA LEU A 553 5.32 15.06 8.16
C LEU A 553 4.18 14.46 7.33
N TRP A 554 3.47 15.29 6.57
CA TRP A 554 2.39 14.85 5.68
C TRP A 554 2.88 13.90 4.60
N ARG A 555 4.00 14.24 3.96
CA ARG A 555 4.66 13.40 2.97
C ARG A 555 5.09 12.08 3.61
N ALA A 556 5.77 12.09 4.75
CA ALA A 556 6.21 10.87 5.44
C ALA A 556 5.03 9.93 5.76
N ALA A 557 3.92 10.47 6.29
CA ALA A 557 2.74 9.68 6.64
C ALA A 557 2.07 9.04 5.41
N CYS A 558 1.84 9.82 4.34
CA CYS A 558 1.25 9.31 3.10
C CYS A 558 2.13 8.23 2.47
N PHE A 559 3.43 8.47 2.39
CA PHE A 559 4.36 7.50 1.83
C PHE A 559 4.36 6.23 2.70
N LEU A 560 4.53 6.32 4.01
CA LEU A 560 4.57 5.14 4.89
C LEU A 560 3.29 4.30 4.79
N TRP A 561 2.13 4.92 4.63
CA TRP A 561 0.87 4.21 4.36
C TRP A 561 0.97 3.36 3.10
N TRP A 562 1.37 3.95 1.97
CA TRP A 562 1.51 3.21 0.71
C TRP A 562 2.56 2.11 0.78
N GLU A 563 3.61 2.29 1.58
CA GLU A 563 4.63 1.26 1.77
C GLU A 563 4.11 0.05 2.54
N LYS A 564 3.44 0.30 3.68
CA LYS A 564 3.04 -0.76 4.61
C LYS A 564 1.69 -1.38 4.26
N ARG A 565 0.79 -0.61 3.63
CA ARG A 565 -0.59 -1.03 3.35
C ARG A 565 -0.85 -1.23 1.86
N GLY A 566 -0.33 -0.37 0.99
CA GLY A 566 -0.57 -0.47 -0.46
C GLY A 566 -2.06 -0.36 -0.84
N GLU A 567 -2.89 0.28 -0.01
CA GLU A 567 -4.36 0.24 -0.11
C GLU A 567 -4.96 1.64 -0.27
N LEU A 568 -5.90 1.79 -1.22
CA LEU A 568 -6.75 2.97 -1.34
C LEU A 568 -8.08 2.78 -0.60
N ILE A 569 -8.17 3.26 0.64
CA ILE A 569 -9.37 3.07 1.47
C ILE A 569 -10.45 4.15 1.29
N ASP A 570 -10.09 5.34 0.80
CA ASP A 570 -11.02 6.38 0.37
C ASP A 570 -10.37 7.27 -0.70
N TYR A 571 -11.17 7.88 -1.57
CA TYR A 571 -10.71 8.80 -2.60
C TYR A 571 -9.99 10.04 -2.05
N PHE A 572 -10.31 10.49 -0.83
CA PHE A 572 -9.66 11.65 -0.19
C PHE A 572 -8.57 11.23 0.82
N LEU A 573 -7.91 10.10 0.60
CA LEU A 573 -6.89 9.55 1.51
C LEU A 573 -5.87 10.60 1.97
N MET A 574 -5.31 11.39 1.05
CA MET A 574 -4.32 12.41 1.40
C MET A 574 -4.89 13.49 2.33
N HIS A 575 -6.14 13.91 2.12
CA HIS A 575 -6.85 14.85 3.01
C HIS A 575 -7.09 14.25 4.38
N HIS A 576 -7.46 12.97 4.44
CA HIS A 576 -7.66 12.28 5.72
C HIS A 576 -6.35 12.12 6.49
N VAL A 577 -5.22 11.90 5.81
CA VAL A 577 -3.90 11.94 6.46
C VAL A 577 -3.64 13.33 7.06
N PHE A 578 -3.94 14.41 6.33
CA PHE A 578 -3.81 15.78 6.83
C PHE A 578 -4.66 16.01 8.09
N GLU A 579 -5.94 15.62 8.03
CA GLU A 579 -6.87 15.71 9.15
C GLU A 579 -6.35 14.94 10.37
N MET A 580 -5.81 13.74 10.17
CA MET A 580 -5.31 12.94 11.27
C MET A 580 -4.00 13.43 11.86
N LEU A 581 -3.08 13.98 11.04
CA LEU A 581 -1.87 14.63 11.55
C LEU A 581 -2.18 15.85 12.41
N TYR A 582 -3.21 16.63 12.05
CA TYR A 582 -3.70 17.72 12.89
C TYR A 582 -4.13 17.25 14.29
N HIS A 583 -4.74 16.07 14.40
CA HIS A 583 -5.18 15.51 15.68
C HIS A 583 -4.09 14.77 16.45
N LEU A 584 -3.02 14.32 15.79
CA LEU A 584 -1.99 13.45 16.38
C LEU A 584 -0.65 14.14 16.61
N ASP A 585 -0.40 15.28 15.96
CA ASP A 585 0.86 16.01 16.07
C ASP A 585 0.65 17.48 16.44
N ASP A 586 1.17 17.88 17.60
CA ASP A 586 0.97 19.22 18.16
C ASP A 586 1.72 20.31 17.38
N HIS A 587 2.89 20.00 16.82
CA HIS A 587 3.67 20.95 16.02
C HIS A 587 2.97 21.22 14.69
N PHE A 588 2.51 20.16 14.02
CA PHE A 588 1.68 20.25 12.83
C PHE A 588 0.41 21.08 13.08
N ARG A 589 -0.29 20.80 14.19
CA ARG A 589 -1.50 21.54 14.58
C ARG A 589 -1.21 23.02 14.79
N ALA A 590 -0.17 23.35 15.56
CA ALA A 590 0.18 24.72 15.87
C ALA A 590 0.55 25.53 14.62
N ASP A 591 1.35 24.95 13.72
CA ASP A 591 1.73 25.58 12.44
C ASP A 591 0.49 25.85 11.57
N TRP A 592 -0.40 24.87 11.46
CA TRP A 592 -1.64 25.02 10.71
C TRP A 592 -2.55 26.10 11.32
N GLU A 593 -2.74 26.13 12.64
CA GLU A 593 -3.59 27.09 13.34
C GLU A 593 -3.08 28.53 13.29
N ALA A 594 -1.77 28.74 13.20
CA ALA A 594 -1.19 30.07 13.04
C ALA A 594 -1.44 30.67 11.64
N GLY A 595 -1.74 29.83 10.64
CA GLY A 595 -1.89 30.24 9.25
C GLY A 595 -3.19 30.96 8.88
N LEU A 596 -3.16 31.72 7.79
CA LEU A 596 -4.35 32.36 7.22
C LEU A 596 -5.34 31.30 6.71
N ARG A 597 -6.62 31.43 7.09
CA ARG A 597 -7.69 30.52 6.66
C ARG A 597 -8.61 31.17 5.64
N LEU A 598 -8.54 30.68 4.41
CA LEU A 598 -9.42 31.08 3.32
C LEU A 598 -10.36 29.92 2.97
N ASN A 599 -11.66 30.22 2.90
CA ASN A 599 -12.66 29.20 2.69
C ASN A 599 -12.56 28.60 1.27
N SER A 600 -12.83 27.30 1.14
CA SER A 600 -12.85 26.62 -0.17
C SER A 600 -14.06 26.97 -1.04
N LYS A 601 -15.15 27.55 -0.50
CA LYS A 601 -16.37 27.85 -1.27
C LYS A 601 -16.17 28.92 -2.37
N PRO A 602 -15.57 30.10 -2.11
CA PRO A 602 -15.41 31.11 -3.15
C PRO A 602 -14.63 30.61 -4.38
N PRO A 603 -13.48 29.90 -4.23
CA PRO A 603 -12.81 29.28 -5.39
C PRO A 603 -13.65 28.29 -6.20
N HIS A 604 -14.71 27.70 -5.63
CA HIS A 604 -15.59 26.76 -6.32
C HIS A 604 -16.86 27.41 -6.90
N ALA A 605 -17.05 28.72 -6.70
CA ALA A 605 -18.23 29.42 -7.20
C ALA A 605 -18.31 29.31 -8.73
N LEU A 606 -17.20 29.62 -9.43
CA LEU A 606 -17.14 29.51 -10.89
C LEU A 606 -17.37 28.07 -11.37
N GLN A 607 -16.88 27.06 -10.65
CA GLN A 607 -17.10 25.64 -10.99
C GLN A 607 -18.58 25.27 -11.06
N SER A 608 -19.40 25.91 -10.22
CA SER A 608 -20.82 25.58 -10.06
C SER A 608 -21.64 26.12 -11.22
N VAL A 609 -21.25 27.27 -11.77
CA VAL A 609 -21.96 27.98 -12.85
C VAL A 609 -21.26 27.89 -14.21
N MET A 610 -20.11 27.21 -14.31
CA MET A 610 -19.27 27.23 -15.52
C MET A 610 -19.97 26.81 -16.82
N LEU A 611 -21.07 26.05 -16.75
CA LEU A 611 -21.87 25.61 -17.91
C LEU A 611 -23.10 26.49 -18.19
N ASP A 612 -23.42 27.41 -17.29
CA ASP A 612 -24.53 28.36 -17.41
C ASP A 612 -24.17 29.49 -18.36
N ALA A 613 -25.19 30.20 -18.87
CA ALA A 613 -25.00 31.35 -19.73
C ALA A 613 -24.23 32.45 -18.96
N TYR A 614 -23.28 33.09 -19.64
CA TYR A 614 -22.48 34.15 -19.06
C TYR A 614 -23.33 35.36 -18.68
N ASP A 615 -23.25 35.74 -17.40
CA ASP A 615 -23.73 37.00 -16.86
C ASP A 615 -22.53 37.79 -16.31
N PRO A 616 -22.32 39.06 -16.76
CA PRO A 616 -21.16 39.86 -16.39
C PRO A 616 -21.14 40.29 -14.91
N ASP A 617 -22.30 40.55 -14.30
CA ASP A 617 -22.39 41.00 -12.92
C ASP A 617 -22.10 39.82 -11.96
N GLU A 618 -22.62 38.64 -12.29
CA GLU A 618 -22.30 37.41 -11.58
C GLU A 618 -20.84 37.00 -11.78
N TYR A 619 -20.30 37.17 -12.99
CA TYR A 619 -18.88 36.91 -13.27
C TYR A 619 -17.97 37.75 -12.37
N GLN A 620 -18.23 39.06 -12.31
CA GLN A 620 -17.44 39.99 -11.49
C GLN A 620 -17.47 39.58 -10.02
N THR A 621 -18.66 39.29 -9.50
CA THR A 621 -18.85 38.82 -8.12
C THR A 621 -18.06 37.54 -7.83
N VAL A 622 -18.06 36.59 -8.76
CA VAL A 622 -17.36 35.31 -8.62
C VAL A 622 -15.84 35.51 -8.64
N ILE A 623 -15.32 36.31 -9.58
CA ILE A 623 -13.89 36.52 -9.75
C ILE A 623 -13.28 37.30 -8.58
N GLU A 624 -13.98 38.33 -8.07
CA GLU A 624 -13.53 39.09 -6.89
C GLU A 624 -13.49 38.25 -5.59
N GLY A 625 -14.21 37.12 -5.57
CA GLY A 625 -14.30 36.25 -4.39
C GLY A 625 -13.04 35.44 -4.08
N ALA A 626 -12.13 35.26 -5.06
CA ALA A 626 -10.90 34.47 -4.88
C ALA A 626 -9.84 34.82 -5.94
N PHE A 627 -8.56 34.65 -5.60
CA PHE A 627 -7.45 34.81 -6.56
C PHE A 627 -7.23 33.59 -7.48
N ALA A 628 -7.85 32.45 -7.13
CA ALA A 628 -7.78 31.20 -7.88
C ALA A 628 -9.14 30.50 -7.86
N HIS A 629 -9.56 30.01 -9.03
CA HIS A 629 -10.90 29.48 -9.28
C HIS A 629 -10.81 28.06 -9.80
N LYS A 630 -11.29 27.08 -9.03
CA LYS A 630 -11.26 25.68 -9.39
C LYS A 630 -12.34 25.39 -10.45
N LEU A 631 -11.95 24.82 -11.58
CA LEU A 631 -12.84 24.33 -12.64
C LEU A 631 -12.82 22.80 -12.71
N ARG A 632 -13.61 22.22 -13.63
CA ARG A 632 -13.55 20.80 -14.01
C ARG A 632 -13.48 20.65 -15.53
N TYR A 633 -12.78 19.63 -16.01
CA TYR A 633 -12.71 19.33 -17.45
C TYR A 633 -13.64 18.19 -17.88
N LYS A 634 -14.22 17.44 -16.93
CA LYS A 634 -15.17 16.36 -17.21
C LYS A 634 -16.60 16.94 -17.22
N TYR A 635 -17.22 16.94 -18.39
CA TYR A 635 -18.61 17.31 -18.67
C TYR A 635 -19.03 16.65 -19.99
N GLN A 636 -20.34 16.53 -20.22
CA GLN A 636 -20.86 16.04 -21.49
C GLN A 636 -20.82 17.17 -22.53
N ALA A 637 -20.43 16.85 -23.76
CA ALA A 637 -20.25 17.86 -24.81
C ALA A 637 -21.51 18.71 -25.06
N HIS A 638 -22.71 18.13 -24.89
CA HIS A 638 -23.98 18.83 -25.08
C HIS A 638 -24.33 19.82 -23.94
N GLU A 639 -23.65 19.74 -22.79
CA GLU A 639 -23.84 20.69 -21.69
C GLU A 639 -23.12 22.02 -21.95
N LEU A 640 -22.09 22.03 -22.82
CA LEU A 640 -21.33 23.23 -23.14
C LEU A 640 -22.09 24.10 -24.15
N ARG A 641 -22.48 25.30 -23.74
CA ARG A 641 -23.12 26.31 -24.60
C ARG A 641 -22.08 27.31 -25.10
N SER A 642 -22.25 27.84 -26.31
CA SER A 642 -21.30 28.81 -26.90
C SER A 642 -21.10 30.05 -26.04
N GLU A 643 -22.14 30.51 -25.35
CA GLU A 643 -22.09 31.68 -24.47
C GLU A 643 -22.03 31.32 -22.99
N SER A 644 -21.55 30.12 -22.64
CA SER A 644 -21.33 29.80 -21.23
C SER A 644 -20.07 30.46 -20.67
N TYR A 645 -19.99 30.58 -19.34
CA TYR A 645 -18.76 31.01 -18.66
C TYR A 645 -17.53 30.20 -19.13
N LEU A 646 -17.63 28.87 -19.16
CA LEU A 646 -16.53 27.99 -19.59
C LEU A 646 -16.13 28.23 -21.04
N ALA A 647 -17.08 28.43 -21.94
CA ALA A 647 -16.77 28.69 -23.34
C ALA A 647 -16.00 30.01 -23.51
N ARG A 648 -16.36 31.03 -22.73
CA ARG A 648 -15.62 32.30 -22.70
C ARG A 648 -14.24 32.19 -22.05
N VAL A 649 -14.11 31.44 -20.95
CA VAL A 649 -12.79 31.08 -20.37
C VAL A 649 -11.91 30.43 -21.44
N ILE A 650 -12.44 29.47 -22.19
CA ILE A 650 -11.69 28.73 -23.22
C ILE A 650 -11.26 29.65 -24.39
N ARG A 651 -12.10 30.63 -24.77
CA ARG A 651 -11.78 31.58 -25.83
C ARG A 651 -10.85 32.71 -25.38
N GLY A 652 -10.75 32.96 -24.08
CA GLY A 652 -10.00 34.09 -23.53
C GLY A 652 -10.65 35.44 -23.80
N ASP A 653 -11.98 35.48 -23.96
CA ASP A 653 -12.77 36.70 -24.22
C ASP A 653 -13.61 37.13 -23.00
N LEU A 654 -13.20 36.71 -21.81
CA LEU A 654 -13.69 37.29 -20.55
C LEU A 654 -13.02 38.66 -20.32
N PRO A 655 -13.77 39.64 -19.80
CA PRO A 655 -13.30 41.02 -19.66
C PRO A 655 -12.09 41.20 -18.72
#